data_AF-G2WAN7-F1
#
_entry.id   AF-G2WAN7-F1
#
_cell.length_a   1.000
_cell.length_b   1.000
_cell.length_c   1.000
_cell.angle_alpha   90.00
_cell.angle_beta   90.00
_cell.angle_gamma   90.00
#
_symmetry.space_group_name_H-M   'P 1'
#
loop_
_entity.id
_entity.type
_entity.pdbx_description
1 polymer ?
#
loop_
_entity_poly.entity_id
_entity_poly.type
_entity_poly.pdbx_seq_one_letter_code
_entity_poly.pdbx_strand_id
1 'polypeptide(L)'
;MRAHRIDTFLIRENIKLEIIHESNSYFGGEHISIAFRFKHLGSQHELFNYKEKLLTVDKAVEEKLEQQAKVQDDGEGTMENQTWSLKSLLGAFKRTGEPEESVDVDNMKMLNESKMLREKIQKQMYFHQPVTLISGYVQISGVFQYDSEVISESKFKQDEVKMVGLDIVPGHTTNSVLALEDGEHFKGKRNLTNYLNSDYTNVTNGLLFSESGSRGRTGTYNERTLMISNDTSIKTLPLLLIPQTLLFSEISLEPGEVRTFYFKSTKLPKDICPSYSSSKVASINYTLEVGADVLSDDNIEKFSNRVPITIAPYISSNAEQYTSRLDKPAIILKTGNIKELKPRLFTRKVSTASAVSFGRRKSSIIDIDSPLEDNEFVKRVKKNFIELVESNQNVSRDIDELIDLQMGVQFGKDEDSSDPEPNDSHFSNEMVTSAESSLRSDAVTKRRKSYSVRDNISNLEQKMWNDCSLVKSDENSNLLPQLINLQNAYQINRNNETMAKVSLSAPFYKTTDDINLVIELDPITTPLLKVTSLTVSLESFEIINPKYKTEGKGIGSKPKGNSVYEKHFICFDECKSVSVKLLPPRSPTNQITGQFKTDVFQHKWMIGLKFVIIAKTESITLDQFYEDKKGILFHSKENLEGEEFTCYVPIPILCTSEDFMGW
;
A
#
# COMPACT_ATOMS: atom_id res chain seq x y z
N MET A 1 -1.02 -13.45 -10.04
CA MET A 1 -0.62 -12.47 -9.01
C MET A 1 -1.39 -11.18 -9.28
N ARG A 2 -1.83 -10.46 -8.24
CA ARG A 2 -2.69 -9.28 -8.39
C ARG A 2 -1.83 -8.05 -8.69
N ALA A 3 -2.19 -7.26 -9.70
CA ALA A 3 -1.47 -6.03 -10.07
C ALA A 3 -1.67 -4.88 -9.06
N HIS A 4 -2.64 -5.02 -8.13
CA HIS A 4 -3.08 -3.96 -7.24
C HIS A 4 -2.84 -4.31 -5.78
N ARG A 5 -2.49 -3.30 -4.96
CA ARG A 5 -2.52 -3.39 -3.50
C ARG A 5 -3.97 -3.52 -3.02
N ILE A 6 -4.23 -4.52 -2.18
CA ILE A 6 -5.55 -4.78 -1.59
C ILE A 6 -5.43 -4.87 -0.08
N ASP A 7 -6.04 -3.92 0.63
CA ASP A 7 -6.17 -3.96 2.08
C ASP A 7 -7.52 -4.57 2.45
N THR A 8 -7.57 -5.49 3.42
CA THR A 8 -8.76 -6.29 3.71
C THR A 8 -9.11 -6.29 5.19
N PHE A 9 -10.30 -5.79 5.52
CA PHE A 9 -10.76 -5.66 6.91
C PHE A 9 -12.05 -6.45 7.12
N LEU A 10 -12.27 -6.93 8.34
CA LEU A 10 -13.57 -7.43 8.76
C LEU A 10 -14.32 -6.28 9.42
N ILE A 11 -15.44 -5.86 8.81
CA ILE A 11 -16.37 -4.90 9.42
C ILE A 11 -17.11 -5.58 10.57
N ARG A 12 -17.49 -6.84 10.34
CA ARG A 12 -18.07 -7.78 11.29
C ARG A 12 -17.54 -9.17 11.00
N GLU A 13 -17.86 -10.15 11.85
CA GLU A 13 -17.51 -11.56 11.61
C GLU A 13 -17.93 -12.04 10.20
N ASN A 14 -19.07 -11.58 9.70
CA ASN A 14 -19.66 -11.98 8.42
C ASN A 14 -19.54 -10.95 7.28
N ILE A 15 -18.99 -9.76 7.52
CA ILE A 15 -18.84 -8.70 6.50
C ILE A 15 -17.37 -8.33 6.33
N LYS A 16 -16.91 -8.40 5.08
CA LYS A 16 -15.53 -8.10 4.69
C LYS A 16 -15.47 -6.88 3.79
N LEU A 17 -14.60 -5.93 4.13
CA LEU A 17 -14.21 -4.80 3.31
C LEU A 17 -12.90 -5.11 2.59
N GLU A 18 -12.85 -4.90 1.29
CA GLU A 18 -11.62 -4.90 0.50
C GLU A 18 -11.43 -3.51 -0.14
N ILE A 19 -10.30 -2.88 0.15
CA ILE A 19 -9.88 -1.60 -0.43
C ILE A 19 -8.85 -1.91 -1.51
N ILE A 20 -9.22 -1.69 -2.77
CA ILE A 20 -8.36 -1.96 -3.93
C ILE A 20 -7.83 -0.62 -4.44
N HIS A 21 -6.52 -0.43 -4.29
CA HIS A 21 -5.84 0.74 -4.80
C HIS A 21 -5.54 0.56 -6.29
N GLU A 22 -5.97 1.50 -7.14
CA GLU A 22 -5.69 1.42 -8.58
C GLU A 22 -4.18 1.51 -8.84
N SER A 23 -3.50 2.31 -8.03
CA SER A 23 -2.04 2.48 -8.06
C SER A 23 -1.44 2.43 -6.66
N ASN A 24 -0.17 2.04 -6.59
CA ASN A 24 0.55 1.96 -5.31
C ASN A 24 0.95 3.35 -4.78
N SER A 25 1.40 4.21 -5.69
CA SER A 25 1.65 5.63 -5.45
C SER A 25 0.74 6.48 -6.35
N TYR A 26 0.12 7.51 -5.79
CA TYR A 26 -0.63 8.52 -6.52
C TYR A 26 0.25 9.75 -6.77
N PHE A 27 0.20 10.34 -7.96
CA PHE A 27 1.06 11.48 -8.28
C PHE A 27 0.36 12.82 -8.04
N GLY A 28 1.11 13.83 -7.63
CA GLY A 28 0.66 15.22 -7.75
C GLY A 28 0.19 15.52 -9.18
N GLY A 29 -0.95 16.17 -9.34
CA GLY A 29 -1.57 16.40 -10.66
C GLY A 29 -2.50 15.29 -11.17
N GLU A 30 -2.54 14.13 -10.51
CA GLU A 30 -3.40 13.00 -10.87
C GLU A 30 -4.56 12.81 -9.86
N HIS A 31 -5.51 11.95 -10.19
CA HIS A 31 -6.60 11.58 -9.30
C HIS A 31 -6.18 10.44 -8.37
N ILE A 32 -6.74 10.41 -7.16
CA ILE A 32 -6.76 9.22 -6.31
C ILE A 32 -7.98 8.40 -6.71
N SER A 33 -7.73 7.18 -7.18
CA SER A 33 -8.76 6.24 -7.60
C SER A 33 -8.69 4.94 -6.81
N ILE A 34 -9.80 4.56 -6.16
CA ILE A 34 -9.87 3.42 -5.23
C ILE A 34 -11.21 2.71 -5.41
N ALA A 35 -11.21 1.38 -5.41
CA ALA A 35 -12.43 0.59 -5.38
C ALA A 35 -12.64 -0.05 -4.00
N PHE A 36 -13.84 0.12 -3.44
CA PHE A 36 -14.27 -0.47 -2.18
C PHE A 36 -15.22 -1.63 -2.46
N ARG A 37 -14.90 -2.83 -1.99
CA ARG A 37 -15.79 -4.00 -2.08
C ARG A 37 -16.27 -4.40 -0.70
N PHE A 38 -17.58 -4.38 -0.52
CA PHE A 38 -18.24 -4.90 0.66
C PHE A 38 -18.79 -6.28 0.31
N LYS A 39 -18.31 -7.32 0.99
CA LYS A 39 -18.65 -8.71 0.73
C LYS A 39 -19.25 -9.36 1.97
N HIS A 40 -20.42 -9.99 1.79
CA HIS A 40 -20.97 -10.90 2.78
C HIS A 40 -20.29 -12.27 2.68
N LEU A 41 -19.79 -12.80 3.81
CA LEU A 41 -19.03 -14.06 3.87
C LEU A 41 -19.91 -15.31 4.06
N GLY A 42 -21.17 -15.13 4.49
CA GLY A 42 -22.14 -16.21 4.59
C GLY A 42 -22.67 -16.76 3.27
N SER A 43 -23.50 -17.80 3.36
CA SER A 43 -24.10 -18.54 2.24
C SER A 43 -25.59 -18.73 2.48
N GLN A 44 -26.42 -18.46 1.46
CA GLN A 44 -27.86 -18.66 1.55
C GLN A 44 -28.24 -20.14 1.77
N HIS A 45 -27.48 -21.06 1.14
CA HIS A 45 -27.73 -22.49 1.28
C HIS A 45 -27.43 -22.98 2.71
N GLU A 46 -26.35 -22.49 3.32
CA GLU A 46 -26.00 -22.86 4.69
C GLU A 46 -27.01 -22.28 5.69
N LEU A 47 -27.49 -21.05 5.48
CA LEU A 47 -28.57 -20.48 6.28
C LEU A 47 -29.83 -21.35 6.27
N PHE A 48 -30.23 -21.85 5.10
CA PHE A 48 -31.36 -22.77 4.97
C PHE A 48 -31.11 -24.09 5.71
N ASN A 49 -29.94 -24.70 5.52
CA ASN A 49 -29.57 -25.94 6.19
C ASN A 49 -29.55 -25.80 7.72
N TYR A 50 -29.08 -24.67 8.25
CA TYR A 50 -29.09 -24.44 9.70
C TYR A 50 -30.48 -24.17 10.25
N LYS A 51 -31.38 -23.52 9.48
CA LYS A 51 -32.80 -23.40 9.85
C LYS A 51 -33.47 -24.76 9.97
N GLU A 52 -33.25 -25.66 9.00
CA GLU A 52 -33.77 -27.03 9.08
C GLU A 52 -33.20 -27.79 10.27
N LYS A 53 -31.88 -27.70 10.51
CA LYS A 53 -31.26 -28.32 11.69
C LYS A 53 -31.86 -27.80 13.00
N LEU A 54 -32.11 -26.49 13.12
CA LEU A 54 -32.74 -25.91 14.30
C LEU A 54 -34.15 -26.50 14.52
N LEU A 55 -34.96 -26.61 13.46
CA LEU A 55 -36.28 -27.23 13.53
C LEU A 55 -36.22 -28.71 13.95
N THR A 56 -35.24 -29.47 13.44
CA THR A 56 -35.07 -30.87 13.85
C THR A 56 -34.66 -31.02 15.32
N VAL A 57 -33.83 -30.11 15.82
CA VAL A 57 -33.41 -30.09 17.23
C VAL A 57 -34.58 -29.71 18.13
N ASP A 58 -35.32 -28.66 17.78
CA ASP A 58 -36.50 -28.22 18.55
C ASP A 58 -37.56 -29.34 18.59
N LYS A 59 -37.81 -30.02 17.46
CA LYS A 59 -38.73 -31.17 17.41
C LYS A 59 -38.24 -32.37 18.25
N ALA A 60 -36.96 -32.68 18.21
CA ALA A 60 -36.39 -33.77 19.01
C ALA A 60 -36.46 -33.49 20.51
N VAL A 61 -36.31 -32.22 20.93
CA VAL A 61 -36.49 -31.80 22.32
C VAL A 61 -37.97 -31.92 22.72
N GLU A 62 -38.90 -31.49 21.87
CA GLU A 62 -40.34 -31.57 22.12
C GLU A 62 -40.84 -33.02 22.21
N GLU A 63 -40.49 -33.88 21.25
CA GLU A 63 -40.84 -35.31 21.26
C GLU A 63 -40.31 -36.02 22.52
N LYS A 64 -39.17 -35.59 23.06
CA LYS A 64 -38.56 -36.13 24.29
C LYS A 64 -39.24 -35.63 25.56
N LEU A 65 -39.61 -34.36 25.61
CA LEU A 65 -40.41 -33.79 26.71
C LEU A 65 -41.80 -34.45 26.77
N GLU A 66 -42.41 -34.73 25.62
CA GLU A 66 -43.68 -35.47 25.54
C GLU A 66 -43.55 -36.94 25.97
N GLN A 67 -42.45 -37.61 25.63
CA GLN A 67 -42.18 -38.98 26.09
C GLN A 67 -42.04 -39.04 27.62
N GLN A 68 -41.41 -38.04 28.24
CA GLN A 68 -41.30 -37.93 29.70
C GLN A 68 -42.65 -37.65 30.37
N ALA A 69 -43.46 -36.75 29.79
CA ALA A 69 -44.80 -36.46 30.31
C ALA A 69 -45.71 -37.69 30.31
N LYS A 70 -45.60 -38.56 29.29
CA LYS A 70 -46.37 -39.82 29.22
C LYS A 70 -45.89 -40.89 30.21
N VAL A 71 -44.58 -40.98 30.47
CA VAL A 71 -44.00 -41.92 31.45
C VAL A 71 -44.38 -41.54 32.90
N GLN A 72 -44.63 -40.26 33.17
CA GLN A 72 -45.14 -39.80 34.47
C GLN A 72 -46.65 -40.05 34.66
N ASP A 73 -47.44 -40.04 33.57
CA ASP A 73 -48.91 -40.23 33.62
C ASP A 73 -49.31 -41.72 33.77
N ASP A 74 -48.45 -42.66 33.34
CA ASP A 74 -48.67 -44.10 33.52
C ASP A 74 -48.34 -44.61 34.96
N GLY A 75 -47.91 -43.71 35.86
CA GLY A 75 -47.49 -44.01 37.24
C GLY A 75 -48.53 -43.74 38.34
N GLU A 76 -49.62 -43.01 38.07
CA GLU A 76 -50.65 -42.70 39.06
C GLU A 76 -52.06 -42.90 38.49
N GLY A 77 -52.74 -43.96 38.96
CA GLY A 77 -54.13 -44.18 38.62
C GLY A 77 -55.06 -43.14 39.25
N THR A 78 -55.94 -42.58 38.41
CA THR A 78 -57.21 -41.87 38.74
C THR A 78 -57.12 -40.51 39.46
N MET A 79 -57.27 -39.40 38.74
CA MET A 79 -58.52 -38.61 38.65
C MET A 79 -58.37 -37.33 37.79
N GLU A 80 -59.38 -37.11 36.94
CA GLU A 80 -59.96 -35.86 36.41
C GLU A 80 -59.07 -34.74 35.80
N ASN A 81 -59.20 -34.62 34.47
CA ASN A 81 -59.21 -33.41 33.65
C ASN A 81 -58.65 -32.11 34.27
N GLN A 82 -57.34 -31.91 34.14
CA GLN A 82 -56.78 -30.57 34.07
C GLN A 82 -55.99 -30.41 32.78
N THR A 83 -56.45 -29.48 31.95
CA THR A 83 -55.75 -29.02 30.76
C THR A 83 -54.44 -28.34 31.19
N TRP A 84 -53.33 -29.05 31.05
CA TRP A 84 -51.99 -28.52 31.30
C TRP A 84 -51.65 -27.44 30.27
N SER A 85 -51.66 -26.18 30.69
CA SER A 85 -51.11 -25.09 29.89
C SER A 85 -49.59 -25.02 30.05
N LEU A 86 -48.87 -24.76 28.95
CA LEU A 86 -47.40 -24.58 28.88
C LEU A 86 -46.83 -23.57 29.90
N LYS A 87 -47.67 -22.72 30.51
CA LYS A 87 -47.28 -21.78 31.57
C LYS A 87 -47.05 -22.45 32.94
N SER A 88 -47.65 -23.62 33.19
CA SER A 88 -47.53 -24.32 34.48
C SER A 88 -46.14 -24.95 34.67
N LEU A 89 -45.54 -25.47 33.60
CA LEU A 89 -44.21 -26.12 33.64
C LEU A 89 -43.05 -25.13 33.81
N LEU A 90 -43.16 -23.90 33.29
CA LEU A 90 -42.16 -22.85 33.51
C LEU A 90 -42.16 -22.32 34.96
N GLY A 91 -43.24 -22.53 35.71
CA GLY A 91 -43.33 -22.17 37.14
C GLY A 91 -42.49 -23.06 38.05
N ALA A 92 -42.23 -24.31 37.65
CA ALA A 92 -41.41 -25.26 38.42
C ALA A 92 -39.93 -24.87 38.47
N PHE A 93 -39.45 -24.06 37.51
CA PHE A 93 -38.07 -23.56 37.47
C PHE A 93 -37.76 -22.40 38.44
N LYS A 94 -38.77 -21.81 39.11
CA LYS A 94 -38.58 -20.68 40.04
C LYS A 94 -38.63 -21.06 41.53
N ARG A 95 -38.87 -22.32 41.88
CA ARG A 95 -38.79 -22.77 43.27
C ARG A 95 -37.35 -23.18 43.62
N THR A 96 -36.57 -22.19 44.04
CA THR A 96 -35.36 -22.42 44.83
C THR A 96 -35.77 -22.76 46.26
N GLY A 97 -35.65 -24.02 46.65
CA GLY A 97 -35.83 -24.44 48.04
C GLY A 97 -36.12 -25.93 48.16
N GLU A 98 -35.11 -26.65 48.65
CA GLU A 98 -35.08 -28.04 49.12
C GLU A 98 -34.67 -29.14 48.12
N PRO A 99 -33.71 -30.02 48.48
CA PRO A 99 -33.23 -31.10 47.63
C PRO A 99 -34.02 -32.38 47.89
N GLU A 100 -34.91 -32.76 46.97
CA GLU A 100 -35.40 -34.12 46.88
C GLU A 100 -34.60 -34.89 45.81
N GLU A 101 -34.06 -36.04 46.23
CA GLU A 101 -33.22 -36.94 45.45
C GLU A 101 -34.04 -37.71 44.41
N SER A 102 -34.06 -37.21 43.16
CA SER A 102 -34.06 -38.02 41.91
C SER A 102 -34.27 -37.14 40.67
N VAL A 103 -33.58 -35.99 40.59
CA VAL A 103 -33.49 -35.27 39.32
C VAL A 103 -32.47 -36.00 38.45
N ASP A 104 -32.94 -36.75 37.45
CA ASP A 104 -32.14 -37.48 36.46
C ASP A 104 -30.99 -36.62 35.93
N VAL A 105 -29.78 -36.89 36.44
CA VAL A 105 -28.54 -36.17 36.08
C VAL A 105 -28.28 -36.27 34.58
N ASP A 106 -28.64 -37.41 33.97
CA ASP A 106 -28.50 -37.65 32.53
C ASP A 106 -29.45 -36.78 31.68
N ASN A 107 -30.68 -36.54 32.16
CA ASN A 107 -31.63 -35.65 31.47
C ASN A 107 -31.19 -34.19 31.54
N MET A 108 -30.68 -33.75 32.69
CA MET A 108 -30.13 -32.40 32.86
C MET A 108 -28.91 -32.17 31.95
N LYS A 109 -28.04 -33.18 31.83
CA LYS A 109 -26.87 -33.14 30.95
C LYS A 109 -27.26 -33.07 29.46
N MET A 110 -28.20 -33.91 29.04
CA MET A 110 -28.72 -33.94 27.66
C MET A 110 -29.43 -32.64 27.25
N LEU A 111 -30.21 -32.05 28.15
CA LEU A 111 -30.87 -30.77 27.92
C LEU A 111 -29.83 -29.64 27.78
N ASN A 112 -28.77 -29.67 28.59
CA ASN A 112 -27.67 -28.71 28.49
C ASN A 112 -26.87 -28.87 27.18
N GLU A 113 -26.62 -30.10 26.74
CA GLU A 113 -26.00 -30.40 25.45
C GLU A 113 -26.87 -29.91 24.27
N SER A 114 -28.18 -30.14 24.33
CA SER A 114 -29.13 -29.66 23.33
C SER A 114 -29.21 -28.13 23.30
N LYS A 115 -29.17 -27.49 24.47
CA LYS A 115 -29.10 -26.03 24.60
C LYS A 115 -27.81 -25.45 24.01
N MET A 116 -26.65 -26.04 24.30
CA MET A 116 -25.37 -25.63 23.70
C MET A 116 -25.36 -25.83 22.18
N LEU A 117 -25.93 -26.93 21.68
CA LEU A 117 -26.07 -27.17 20.24
C LEU A 117 -26.97 -26.12 19.59
N ARG A 118 -28.09 -25.78 20.22
CA ARG A 118 -29.02 -24.74 19.77
C ARG A 118 -28.32 -23.38 19.68
N GLU A 119 -27.58 -22.99 20.72
CA GLU A 119 -26.80 -21.75 20.73
C GLU A 119 -25.73 -21.74 19.63
N LYS A 120 -25.07 -22.88 19.37
CA LYS A 120 -24.09 -23.01 18.28
C LYS A 120 -24.73 -22.86 16.91
N ILE A 121 -25.88 -23.51 16.67
CA ILE A 121 -26.64 -23.39 15.42
C ILE A 121 -27.12 -21.95 15.24
N GLN A 122 -27.66 -21.32 16.28
CA GLN A 122 -28.10 -19.92 16.24
C GLN A 122 -26.96 -18.96 15.89
N LYS A 123 -25.76 -19.16 16.46
CA LYS A 123 -24.57 -18.37 16.09
C LYS A 123 -24.19 -18.55 14.62
N GLN A 124 -24.25 -19.78 14.09
CA GLN A 124 -24.01 -20.01 12.66
C GLN A 124 -25.10 -19.41 11.78
N MET A 125 -26.36 -19.48 12.20
CA MET A 125 -27.46 -18.82 11.49
C MET A 125 -27.27 -17.31 11.42
N TYR A 126 -26.90 -16.67 12.54
CA TYR A 126 -26.63 -15.23 12.59
C TYR A 126 -25.50 -14.82 11.64
N PHE A 127 -24.42 -15.62 11.55
CA PHE A 127 -23.34 -15.38 10.61
C PHE A 127 -23.81 -15.35 9.14
N HIS A 128 -24.81 -16.16 8.79
CA HIS A 128 -25.34 -16.21 7.43
C HIS A 128 -26.55 -15.30 7.19
N GLN A 129 -27.04 -14.55 8.19
CA GLN A 129 -28.18 -13.65 7.99
C GLN A 129 -27.78 -12.41 7.18
N PRO A 130 -28.69 -11.86 6.34
CA PRO A 130 -28.46 -10.60 5.65
C PRO A 130 -28.09 -9.49 6.64
N VAL A 131 -27.19 -8.60 6.22
CA VAL A 131 -26.73 -7.48 7.06
C VAL A 131 -27.05 -6.17 6.36
N THR A 132 -27.62 -5.24 7.12
CA THR A 132 -27.87 -3.87 6.65
C THR A 132 -26.76 -2.94 7.15
N LEU A 133 -26.09 -2.29 6.21
CA LEU A 133 -25.17 -1.20 6.46
C LEU A 133 -25.90 0.11 6.22
N ILE A 134 -25.90 0.98 7.22
CA ILE A 134 -26.58 2.27 7.17
C ILE A 134 -25.72 3.18 6.30
N SER A 135 -24.66 3.77 6.84
CA SER A 135 -23.81 4.68 6.09
C SER A 135 -22.46 4.05 5.80
N GLY A 136 -21.88 4.40 4.65
CA GLY A 136 -20.49 4.11 4.34
C GLY A 136 -19.83 5.37 3.80
N TYR A 137 -18.62 5.70 4.27
CA TYR A 137 -17.92 6.89 3.83
C TYR A 137 -16.44 6.67 3.66
N VAL A 138 -15.83 7.58 2.90
CA VAL A 138 -14.39 7.67 2.70
C VAL A 138 -13.93 9.11 2.86
N GLN A 139 -12.78 9.30 3.52
CA GLN A 139 -12.12 10.59 3.68
C GLN A 139 -10.62 10.42 3.46
N ILE A 140 -9.94 11.43 2.92
CA ILE A 140 -8.48 11.41 2.78
C ILE A 140 -7.90 12.64 3.46
N SER A 141 -6.85 12.44 4.25
CA SER A 141 -6.16 13.52 4.94
C SER A 141 -4.65 13.39 4.84
N GLY A 142 -3.94 14.52 4.81
CA GLY A 142 -2.49 14.60 4.84
C GLY A 142 -2.02 15.45 6.01
N VAL A 143 -0.96 15.02 6.68
CA VAL A 143 -0.35 15.71 7.81
C VAL A 143 1.16 15.78 7.67
N PHE A 144 1.73 16.90 8.10
CA PHE A 144 3.16 17.11 8.27
C PHE A 144 3.48 17.06 9.77
N GLN A 145 4.38 16.18 10.17
CA GLN A 145 4.89 16.09 11.54
C GLN A 145 6.34 16.51 11.56
N TYR A 146 6.75 17.24 12.58
CA TYR A 146 8.15 17.65 12.74
C TYR A 146 8.56 17.79 14.20
N ASP A 147 9.85 17.65 14.47
CA ASP A 147 10.45 17.92 15.77
C ASP A 147 10.71 19.42 15.95
N SER A 148 10.01 20.04 16.90
CA SER A 148 10.13 21.47 17.21
C SER A 148 11.50 21.86 17.79
N GLU A 149 12.28 20.91 18.30
CA GLU A 149 13.66 21.19 18.72
C GLU A 149 14.58 21.51 17.54
N VAL A 150 14.27 20.99 16.35
CA VAL A 150 15.08 21.17 15.14
C VAL A 150 14.47 22.19 14.19
N ILE A 151 13.14 22.16 14.03
CA ILE A 151 12.39 23.04 13.14
C ILE A 151 11.54 24.00 13.98
N SER A 152 11.71 25.31 13.77
CA SER A 152 11.08 26.34 14.60
C SER A 152 9.59 26.51 14.28
N GLU A 153 8.74 26.23 15.26
CA GLU A 153 7.27 26.39 15.20
C GLU A 153 6.86 27.81 14.79
N SER A 154 7.52 28.84 15.34
CA SER A 154 7.26 30.26 15.05
C SER A 154 7.35 30.69 13.58
N LYS A 155 7.90 29.83 12.70
CA LYS A 155 8.04 30.10 11.27
C LYS A 155 6.83 29.63 10.46
N PHE A 156 5.92 28.86 11.05
CA PHE A 156 4.69 28.43 10.42
C PHE A 156 3.56 29.42 10.74
N LYS A 157 2.81 29.82 9.70
CA LYS A 157 1.66 30.73 9.85
C LYS A 157 0.38 30.00 10.29
N GLN A 158 0.45 28.69 10.49
CA GLN A 158 -0.69 27.79 10.62
C GLN A 158 -1.05 27.41 12.07
N ASP A 159 -0.33 27.92 13.06
CA ASP A 159 -0.39 27.47 14.47
C ASP A 159 -1.78 27.53 15.14
N GLU A 160 -2.79 28.16 14.50
CA GLU A 160 -4.11 28.36 15.11
C GLU A 160 -5.30 27.67 14.39
N VAL A 161 -5.10 26.98 13.26
CA VAL A 161 -6.24 26.39 12.52
C VAL A 161 -6.37 24.90 12.79
N LYS A 162 -7.13 24.55 13.83
CA LYS A 162 -7.63 23.18 14.01
C LYS A 162 -8.62 22.87 12.89
N MET A 163 -8.26 21.95 12.01
CA MET A 163 -9.14 21.51 10.92
C MET A 163 -10.25 20.62 11.49
N VAL A 164 -11.50 21.11 11.43
CA VAL A 164 -12.68 20.35 11.83
C VAL A 164 -12.84 19.14 10.89
N GLY A 165 -13.01 17.95 11.46
CA GLY A 165 -13.12 16.69 10.70
C GLY A 165 -11.77 16.00 10.46
N LEU A 166 -10.65 16.58 10.91
CA LEU A 166 -9.38 15.87 11.00
C LEU A 166 -9.09 15.63 12.49
N ASP A 167 -9.18 14.38 12.94
CA ASP A 167 -8.76 13.98 14.29
C ASP A 167 -7.23 14.02 14.38
N ILE A 168 -6.65 15.22 14.32
CA ILE A 168 -5.27 15.45 14.73
C ILE A 168 -5.33 15.40 16.25
N VAL A 169 -4.91 14.30 16.86
CA VAL A 169 -4.68 14.23 18.31
C VAL A 169 -3.36 14.96 18.56
N PRO A 170 -3.35 16.19 19.12
CA PRO A 170 -2.12 16.80 19.58
C PRO A 170 -1.78 16.18 20.94
N GLY A 171 -0.49 16.01 21.22
CA GLY A 171 -0.02 15.53 22.52
C GLY A 171 -0.48 16.43 23.68
N HIS A 172 -1.65 16.12 24.25
CA HIS A 172 -2.00 16.17 25.66
C HIS A 172 -3.49 15.81 25.81
N THR A 173 -3.76 14.85 26.70
CA THR A 173 -5.04 14.56 27.36
C THR A 173 -6.21 13.94 26.55
N THR A 174 -6.49 12.69 26.97
CA THR A 174 -7.80 12.07 27.23
C THR A 174 -8.68 11.58 26.08
N ASN A 175 -8.83 10.25 26.08
CA ASN A 175 -9.97 9.46 25.62
C ASN A 175 -10.33 9.56 24.14
N SER A 176 -9.51 8.99 23.26
CA SER A 176 -10.12 8.22 22.18
C SER A 176 -10.75 7.00 22.84
N VAL A 177 -12.04 6.81 22.60
CA VAL A 177 -12.78 5.59 22.96
C VAL A 177 -12.18 4.47 22.12
N LEU A 178 -11.04 3.96 22.55
CA LEU A 178 -10.68 2.58 22.30
C LEU A 178 -11.74 1.79 23.07
N ALA A 179 -12.60 1.09 22.35
CA ALA A 179 -13.16 -0.12 22.89
C ALA A 179 -11.95 -1.02 23.23
N LEU A 180 -11.46 -0.88 24.46
CA LEU A 180 -10.79 -1.94 25.16
C LEU A 180 -11.83 -3.06 25.19
N GLU A 181 -11.75 -3.96 24.21
CA GLU A 181 -12.38 -5.26 24.38
C GLU A 181 -11.73 -5.86 25.62
N ASP A 182 -12.46 -5.85 26.74
CA ASP A 182 -12.06 -6.48 27.99
C ASP A 182 -11.58 -7.89 27.70
N GLY A 183 -10.28 -8.10 27.91
CA GLY A 183 -9.54 -9.32 27.58
C GLY A 183 -9.88 -10.55 28.42
N GLU A 184 -11.05 -10.61 29.06
CA GLU A 184 -11.40 -11.71 29.96
C GLU A 184 -12.53 -12.64 29.49
N HIS A 185 -13.26 -12.35 28.41
CA HIS A 185 -14.42 -13.20 28.02
C HIS A 185 -14.36 -13.95 26.67
N PHE A 186 -13.26 -13.89 25.92
CA PHE A 186 -13.11 -14.65 24.66
C PHE A 186 -11.89 -15.59 24.62
N LYS A 187 -11.68 -16.39 25.67
CA LYS A 187 -10.83 -17.60 25.58
C LYS A 187 -11.53 -18.68 24.75
N GLY A 188 -11.54 -18.54 23.43
CA GLY A 188 -12.02 -19.60 22.54
C GLY A 188 -12.33 -19.25 21.08
N LYS A 189 -12.32 -17.97 20.68
CA LYS A 189 -12.50 -17.60 19.27
C LYS A 189 -11.13 -17.50 18.58
N ARG A 190 -10.89 -18.33 17.57
CA ARG A 190 -9.77 -18.15 16.63
C ARG A 190 -9.96 -16.79 15.98
N ASN A 191 -9.17 -15.80 16.36
CA ASN A 191 -9.30 -14.44 15.85
C ASN A 191 -8.96 -14.46 14.35
N LEU A 192 -9.97 -14.38 13.50
CA LEU A 192 -9.82 -14.42 12.03
C LEU A 192 -9.05 -13.20 11.50
N THR A 193 -8.83 -12.19 12.35
CA THR A 193 -7.98 -11.02 12.11
C THR A 193 -6.55 -11.42 11.73
N ASN A 194 -6.01 -12.52 12.28
CA ASN A 194 -4.67 -13.01 11.97
C ASN A 194 -4.49 -13.51 10.51
N TYR A 195 -5.58 -13.64 9.75
CA TYR A 195 -5.57 -14.04 8.33
C TYR A 195 -5.81 -12.86 7.37
N LEU A 196 -5.85 -11.63 7.89
CA LEU A 196 -5.99 -10.41 7.10
C LEU A 196 -4.62 -9.74 6.93
N ASN A 197 -4.38 -9.14 5.77
CA ASN A 197 -3.09 -8.52 5.43
C ASN A 197 -2.96 -7.05 5.90
N SER A 198 -3.91 -6.54 6.70
CA SER A 198 -4.01 -5.10 6.99
C SER A 198 -4.30 -4.79 8.46
N ASP A 199 -3.26 -4.87 9.29
CA ASP A 199 -3.25 -4.36 10.66
C ASP A 199 -2.61 -2.97 10.69
N TYR A 200 -3.41 -1.95 10.38
CA TYR A 200 -2.97 -0.56 10.27
C TYR A 200 -3.43 0.30 11.46
N THR A 201 -3.54 -0.26 12.67
CA THR A 201 -4.10 0.45 13.85
C THR A 201 -3.35 1.74 14.25
N ASN A 202 -2.24 2.07 13.60
CA ASN A 202 -1.23 3.06 14.00
C ASN A 202 -0.66 3.92 12.83
N VAL A 203 -1.41 4.14 11.75
CA VAL A 203 -0.87 4.71 10.49
C VAL A 203 -0.30 6.14 10.58
N THR A 204 -0.70 6.90 11.59
CA THR A 204 -0.29 8.31 11.76
C THR A 204 1.06 8.48 12.47
N ASN A 205 1.83 7.40 12.61
CA ASN A 205 2.90 7.31 13.58
C ASN A 205 4.32 7.51 13.01
N GLY A 206 4.45 8.30 11.94
CA GLY A 206 5.70 8.51 11.19
C GLY A 206 6.93 8.75 12.06
N LEU A 207 6.93 9.82 12.88
CA LEU A 207 8.02 10.11 13.83
C LEU A 207 7.90 9.33 15.15
N LEU A 208 6.71 8.84 15.49
CA LEU A 208 6.40 8.23 16.79
C LEU A 208 6.94 6.79 16.95
N PHE A 209 7.46 6.16 15.89
CA PHE A 209 7.93 4.75 15.91
C PHE A 209 9.41 4.55 15.50
N SER A 210 10.21 5.62 15.45
CA SER A 210 11.63 5.52 15.05
C SER A 210 12.56 4.95 16.16
N GLU A 211 12.13 3.91 16.88
CA GLU A 211 13.04 3.05 17.66
C GLU A 211 12.60 1.57 17.60
N SER A 212 12.94 0.91 16.49
CA SER A 212 13.31 -0.50 16.53
C SER A 212 14.53 -0.67 15.63
N GLY A 213 15.69 -0.56 16.26
CA GLY A 213 16.98 -0.79 15.64
C GLY A 213 17.08 -2.20 15.08
N SER A 214 17.57 -2.26 13.85
CA SER A 214 18.24 -3.39 13.23
C SER A 214 19.18 -4.10 14.22
N ARG A 215 18.72 -5.22 14.76
CA ARG A 215 19.57 -6.34 15.17
C ARG A 215 18.91 -7.59 14.67
N GLY A 216 19.55 -8.23 13.69
CA GLY A 216 19.04 -9.45 13.08
C GLY A 216 18.68 -10.49 14.13
N ARG A 217 17.47 -11.03 14.02
CA ARG A 217 17.11 -12.39 14.43
C ARG A 217 15.74 -12.74 13.84
N THR A 218 15.71 -13.90 13.21
CA THR A 218 14.52 -14.67 12.88
C THR A 218 13.70 -14.92 14.15
N GLY A 219 12.40 -14.56 14.14
CA GLY A 219 11.51 -14.79 15.27
C GLY A 219 10.12 -14.19 15.06
N THR A 220 9.15 -15.07 14.82
CA THR A 220 7.71 -14.98 15.15
C THR A 220 7.09 -13.59 15.36
N TYR A 221 6.23 -13.22 14.42
CA TYR A 221 5.19 -12.20 14.58
C TYR A 221 4.36 -12.48 15.84
N ASN A 222 4.34 -11.50 16.75
CA ASN A 222 3.35 -11.22 17.82
C ASN A 222 4.06 -10.80 19.12
N GLU A 223 4.44 -9.52 19.19
CA GLU A 223 4.40 -8.66 20.38
C GLU A 223 5.14 -7.36 20.03
N ARG A 224 4.40 -6.31 19.69
CA ARG A 224 4.94 -4.96 19.57
C ARG A 224 4.42 -4.14 20.75
N THR A 225 5.21 -4.16 21.82
CA THR A 225 5.05 -3.37 23.02
C THR A 225 4.95 -1.88 22.68
N LEU A 226 3.94 -1.23 23.25
CA LEU A 226 3.69 0.20 23.20
C LEU A 226 4.88 0.95 23.83
N MET A 227 5.72 1.58 23.01
CA MET A 227 6.59 2.65 23.48
C MET A 227 5.77 3.93 23.47
N ILE A 228 5.33 4.34 24.66
CA ILE A 228 4.80 5.68 24.90
C ILE A 228 5.99 6.64 24.79
N SER A 229 6.22 7.22 23.62
CA SER A 229 7.09 8.40 23.55
C SER A 229 6.32 9.59 24.14
N ASN A 230 6.73 10.01 25.33
CA ASN A 230 6.32 11.27 25.95
C ASN A 230 6.98 12.48 25.25
N ASP A 231 7.23 12.42 23.94
CA ASP A 231 7.95 13.46 23.22
C ASP A 231 7.01 14.63 22.90
N THR A 232 6.95 15.57 23.84
CA THR A 232 6.27 16.87 23.73
C THR A 232 6.83 17.76 22.60
N SER A 233 7.95 17.37 21.96
CA SER A 233 8.59 18.14 20.91
C SER A 233 7.97 17.94 19.52
N ILE A 234 7.25 16.84 19.27
CA ILE A 234 6.69 16.56 17.94
C ILE A 234 5.41 17.38 17.74
N LYS A 235 5.42 18.23 16.71
CA LYS A 235 4.28 19.05 16.27
C LYS A 235 3.68 18.50 14.99
N THR A 236 2.39 18.73 14.78
CA THR A 236 1.64 18.26 13.60
C THR A 236 0.89 19.40 12.93
N LEU A 237 1.05 19.54 11.62
CA LEU A 237 0.37 20.52 10.77
C LEU A 237 -0.46 19.81 9.69
N PRO A 238 -1.72 20.24 9.44
CA PRO A 238 -2.51 19.70 8.36
C PRO A 238 -2.01 20.19 6.99
N LEU A 239 -1.92 19.27 6.02
CA LEU A 239 -1.49 19.56 4.64
C LEU A 239 -2.62 19.44 3.63
N LEU A 240 -3.43 18.38 3.73
CA LEU A 240 -4.46 18.04 2.76
C LEU A 240 -5.71 17.54 3.47
N LEU A 241 -6.88 17.95 3.00
CA LEU A 241 -8.15 17.34 3.34
C LEU A 241 -8.96 17.16 2.05
N ILE A 242 -9.30 15.92 1.75
CA ILE A 242 -10.39 15.57 0.82
C ILE A 242 -11.58 15.23 1.71
N PRO A 243 -12.62 16.08 1.75
CA PRO A 243 -13.74 15.92 2.68
C PRO A 243 -14.43 14.57 2.53
N GLN A 244 -15.08 14.16 3.61
CA GLN A 244 -15.87 12.93 3.67
C GLN A 244 -16.82 12.83 2.48
N THR A 245 -16.73 11.71 1.76
CA THR A 245 -17.57 11.40 0.61
C THR A 245 -18.35 10.12 0.91
N LEU A 246 -19.67 10.17 0.75
CA LEU A 246 -20.57 9.08 1.09
C LEU A 246 -20.55 7.98 0.01
N LEU A 247 -20.05 6.79 0.36
CA LEU A 247 -20.07 5.58 -0.49
C LEU A 247 -21.49 5.11 -0.75
N PHE A 248 -22.30 5.04 0.30
CA PHE A 248 -23.71 4.66 0.26
C PHE A 248 -24.45 5.18 1.50
N SER A 249 -25.76 5.34 1.39
CA SER A 249 -26.64 5.82 2.47
C SER A 249 -27.42 4.73 3.19
N GLU A 250 -27.70 3.62 2.52
CA GLU A 250 -28.25 2.38 3.08
C GLU A 250 -28.06 1.26 2.05
N ILE A 251 -27.46 0.15 2.45
CA ILE A 251 -27.39 -1.07 1.64
C ILE A 251 -27.68 -2.30 2.50
N SER A 252 -28.43 -3.25 1.97
CA SER A 252 -28.55 -4.58 2.53
C SER A 252 -27.73 -5.55 1.68
N LEU A 253 -26.91 -6.36 2.32
CA LEU A 253 -26.07 -7.37 1.69
C LEU A 253 -26.64 -8.75 1.98
N GLU A 254 -27.10 -9.41 0.93
CA GLU A 254 -27.52 -10.80 1.00
C GLU A 254 -26.33 -11.75 1.21
N PRO A 255 -26.54 -12.97 1.72
CA PRO A 255 -25.46 -13.90 1.99
C PRO A 255 -24.71 -14.30 0.72
N GLY A 256 -23.45 -13.85 0.61
CA GLY A 256 -22.58 -14.06 -0.54
C GLY A 256 -22.57 -12.89 -1.55
N GLU A 257 -23.40 -11.87 -1.36
CA GLU A 257 -23.45 -10.66 -2.18
C GLU A 257 -22.17 -9.83 -2.04
N VAL A 258 -21.78 -9.17 -3.13
CA VAL A 258 -20.67 -8.22 -3.18
C VAL A 258 -21.16 -6.93 -3.84
N ARG A 259 -21.05 -5.81 -3.12
CA ARG A 259 -21.25 -4.47 -3.69
C ARG A 259 -19.92 -3.75 -3.83
N THR A 260 -19.72 -3.12 -4.97
CA THR A 260 -18.45 -2.45 -5.31
C THR A 260 -18.71 -0.98 -5.61
N PHE A 261 -17.97 -0.10 -4.92
CA PHE A 261 -18.04 1.35 -5.10
C PHE A 261 -16.69 1.86 -5.61
N TYR A 262 -16.69 2.59 -6.71
CA TYR A 262 -15.49 3.22 -7.25
C TYR A 262 -15.45 4.69 -6.85
N PHE A 263 -14.42 5.06 -6.10
CA PHE A 263 -14.13 6.43 -5.67
C PHE A 263 -13.05 7.04 -6.55
N LYS A 264 -13.27 8.29 -6.98
CA LYS A 264 -12.29 9.10 -7.71
C LYS A 264 -12.24 10.51 -7.13
N SER A 265 -11.09 10.94 -6.62
CA SER A 265 -10.91 12.30 -6.08
C SER A 265 -10.85 13.34 -7.20
N THR A 266 -10.85 14.63 -6.86
CA THR A 266 -10.33 15.66 -7.77
C THR A 266 -8.81 15.49 -7.98
N LYS A 267 -8.26 16.05 -9.06
CA LYS A 267 -6.81 16.02 -9.28
C LYS A 267 -6.08 16.63 -8.09
N LEU A 268 -5.05 15.95 -7.61
CA LEU A 268 -4.17 16.46 -6.58
C LEU A 268 -3.43 17.71 -7.09
N PRO A 269 -3.14 18.70 -6.24
CA PRO A 269 -2.28 19.82 -6.60
C PRO A 269 -0.93 19.31 -7.11
N LYS A 270 -0.38 19.94 -8.16
CA LYS A 270 0.94 19.56 -8.70
C LYS A 270 2.09 19.88 -7.72
N ASP A 271 1.90 20.84 -6.83
CA ASP A 271 2.84 21.24 -5.79
C ASP A 271 2.63 20.50 -4.46
N ILE A 272 1.77 19.48 -4.40
CA ILE A 272 1.56 18.68 -3.19
C ILE A 272 2.86 18.02 -2.72
N CYS A 273 3.06 17.99 -1.40
CA CYS A 273 4.24 17.36 -0.82
C CYS A 273 4.18 15.84 -1.00
N PRO A 274 5.26 15.16 -1.41
CA PRO A 274 5.28 13.71 -1.46
C PRO A 274 5.28 13.10 -0.05
N SER A 275 4.81 11.85 0.07
CA SER A 275 4.89 11.09 1.31
C SER A 275 6.34 10.89 1.73
N TYR A 276 6.62 11.06 3.01
CA TYR A 276 7.99 10.98 3.55
C TYR A 276 7.99 10.51 5.00
N SER A 277 8.55 9.35 5.29
CA SER A 277 8.54 8.77 6.65
C SER A 277 9.90 8.26 7.13
N SER A 278 10.97 8.48 6.37
CA SER A 278 12.30 7.93 6.69
C SER A 278 13.17 8.81 7.60
N SER A 279 12.74 10.04 7.91
CA SER A 279 13.48 10.96 8.78
C SER A 279 13.03 10.86 10.23
N LYS A 280 13.97 11.18 11.14
CA LYS A 280 13.72 11.34 12.58
C LYS A 280 13.30 12.76 12.97
N VAL A 281 13.38 13.70 12.03
CA VAL A 281 13.12 15.12 12.27
C VAL A 281 11.79 15.55 11.67
N ALA A 282 11.43 15.01 10.51
CA ALA A 282 10.23 15.39 9.78
C ALA A 282 9.56 14.18 9.12
N SER A 283 8.23 14.18 9.04
CA SER A 283 7.48 13.21 8.25
C SER A 283 6.23 13.81 7.62
N ILE A 284 5.83 13.30 6.46
CA ILE A 284 4.67 13.69 5.67
C ILE A 284 3.86 12.43 5.40
N ASN A 285 2.68 12.34 6.01
CA ASN A 285 1.86 11.14 5.98
C ASN A 285 0.49 11.46 5.38
N TYR A 286 0.00 10.59 4.50
CA TYR A 286 -1.34 10.67 3.95
C TYR A 286 -2.12 9.41 4.31
N THR A 287 -3.36 9.60 4.72
CA THR A 287 -4.21 8.55 5.28
C THR A 287 -5.58 8.58 4.60
N LEU A 288 -6.01 7.40 4.16
CA LEU A 288 -7.37 7.10 3.75
C LEU A 288 -8.13 6.58 4.96
N GLU A 289 -9.22 7.22 5.33
CA GLU A 289 -10.15 6.75 6.35
C GLU A 289 -11.41 6.22 5.68
N VAL A 290 -11.84 5.02 6.07
CA VAL A 290 -13.07 4.40 5.61
C VAL A 290 -13.90 4.03 6.84
N GLY A 291 -15.11 4.54 6.89
CA GLY A 291 -16.07 4.22 7.94
C GLY A 291 -17.32 3.57 7.39
N ALA A 292 -17.93 2.70 8.20
CA ALA A 292 -19.23 2.10 7.92
C ALA A 292 -20.02 1.92 9.21
N ASP A 293 -21.31 2.23 9.17
CA ASP A 293 -22.23 2.01 10.27
C ASP A 293 -23.06 0.75 10.01
N VAL A 294 -23.03 -0.20 10.93
CA VAL A 294 -23.73 -1.48 10.83
C VAL A 294 -24.96 -1.48 11.74
N LEU A 295 -26.10 -1.87 11.20
CA LEU A 295 -27.32 -2.07 12.00
C LEU A 295 -27.31 -3.48 12.61
N SER A 296 -27.48 -3.56 13.93
CA SER A 296 -27.55 -4.83 14.67
C SER A 296 -28.50 -4.76 15.84
N ASP A 297 -29.52 -5.62 15.88
CA ASP A 297 -30.43 -5.77 17.03
C ASP A 297 -30.82 -4.42 17.67
N ASP A 298 -31.26 -3.47 16.82
CA ASP A 298 -31.64 -2.08 17.14
C ASP A 298 -30.52 -1.12 17.60
N ASN A 299 -29.25 -1.53 17.56
CA ASN A 299 -28.08 -0.69 17.80
C ASN A 299 -27.29 -0.41 16.51
N ILE A 300 -26.59 0.72 16.49
CA ILE A 300 -25.69 1.10 15.39
C ILE A 300 -24.25 0.91 15.87
N GLU A 301 -23.57 -0.08 15.29
CA GLU A 301 -22.15 -0.31 15.51
C GLU A 301 -21.32 0.45 14.47
N LYS A 302 -20.35 1.24 14.94
CA LYS A 302 -19.48 2.03 14.06
C LYS A 302 -18.20 1.26 13.77
N PHE A 303 -17.89 1.10 12.49
CA PHE A 303 -16.60 0.65 12.01
C PHE A 303 -15.84 1.82 11.40
N SER A 304 -14.57 2.00 11.77
CA SER A 304 -13.66 2.92 11.08
C SER A 304 -12.28 2.31 11.00
N ASN A 305 -11.65 2.41 9.83
CA ASN A 305 -10.27 2.00 9.61
C ASN A 305 -9.50 3.05 8.82
N ARG A 306 -8.21 3.18 9.14
CA ARG A 306 -7.28 4.11 8.51
C ARG A 306 -6.20 3.32 7.78
N VAL A 307 -5.87 3.78 6.57
CA VAL A 307 -4.95 3.09 5.65
C VAL A 307 -3.96 4.09 5.06
N PRO A 308 -2.65 3.79 5.04
CA PRO A 308 -1.66 4.70 4.50
C PRO A 308 -1.78 4.75 2.98
N ILE A 309 -1.76 5.95 2.43
CA ILE A 309 -1.61 6.17 0.99
C ILE A 309 -0.29 6.88 0.70
N THR A 310 0.32 6.48 -0.41
CA THR A 310 1.60 7.05 -0.83
C THR A 310 1.37 8.06 -1.94
N ILE A 311 1.85 9.28 -1.73
CA ILE A 311 1.82 10.35 -2.73
C ILE A 311 3.25 10.55 -3.25
N ALA A 312 3.42 10.43 -4.56
CA ALA A 312 4.63 10.73 -5.29
C ALA A 312 4.57 12.17 -5.84
N PRO A 313 5.73 12.84 -6.00
CA PRO A 313 5.76 14.20 -6.51
C PRO A 313 5.36 14.25 -8.00
N TYR A 314 4.81 15.38 -8.43
CA TYR A 314 4.62 15.63 -9.86
C TYR A 314 5.97 15.71 -10.59
N ILE A 315 6.07 15.03 -11.73
CA ILE A 315 7.23 15.08 -12.62
C ILE A 315 6.78 15.53 -14.01
N SER A 316 7.37 16.63 -14.50
CA SER A 316 7.14 17.15 -15.84
C SER A 316 7.79 16.25 -16.90
N SER A 317 7.43 16.45 -18.17
CA SER A 317 8.05 15.74 -19.30
C SER A 317 9.55 16.04 -19.49
N ASN A 318 10.08 17.03 -18.77
CA ASN A 318 11.47 17.48 -18.77
C ASN A 318 12.20 17.11 -17.46
N ALA A 319 11.63 16.20 -16.66
CA ALA A 319 12.14 15.81 -15.34
C ALA A 319 12.22 16.97 -14.33
N GLU A 320 11.23 17.88 -14.35
CA GLU A 320 11.14 18.97 -13.38
C GLU A 320 10.01 18.73 -12.37
N GLN A 321 10.17 19.33 -11.19
CA GLN A 321 9.24 19.18 -10.07
C GLN A 321 9.02 20.51 -9.36
N TYR A 322 7.81 20.74 -8.84
CA TYR A 322 7.51 21.91 -8.02
C TYR A 322 8.19 21.85 -6.64
N THR A 323 8.58 23.02 -6.11
CA THR A 323 8.89 23.12 -4.67
C THR A 323 7.59 23.15 -3.88
N SER A 324 7.35 22.14 -3.06
CA SER A 324 6.17 22.08 -2.21
C SER A 324 6.28 23.07 -1.05
N ARG A 325 5.15 23.67 -0.64
CA ARG A 325 5.11 24.69 0.42
C ARG A 325 4.35 24.17 1.64
N LEU A 326 5.09 23.90 2.71
CA LEU A 326 4.58 23.46 4.01
C LEU A 326 4.14 24.64 4.89
N ASP A 327 4.57 25.87 4.60
CA ASP A 327 4.19 27.09 5.33
C ASP A 327 2.79 27.66 4.99
N LYS A 328 2.08 27.02 4.05
CA LYS A 328 0.75 27.42 3.58
C LYS A 328 -0.37 26.75 4.36
N PRO A 329 -1.57 27.35 4.44
CA PRO A 329 -2.76 26.70 4.98
C PRO A 329 -3.06 25.36 4.27
N ALA A 330 -3.69 24.44 5.00
CA ALA A 330 -4.04 23.12 4.50
C ALA A 330 -4.92 23.22 3.25
N ILE A 331 -4.64 22.36 2.26
CA ILE A 331 -5.39 22.33 1.02
C ILE A 331 -6.67 21.52 1.24
N ILE A 332 -7.83 22.16 1.10
CA ILE A 332 -9.13 21.48 1.13
C ILE A 332 -9.61 21.29 -0.31
N LEU A 333 -9.72 20.05 -0.74
CA LEU A 333 -10.24 19.69 -2.06
C LEU A 333 -11.77 19.52 -2.00
N LYS A 334 -12.40 19.35 -3.18
CA LYS A 334 -13.82 18.97 -3.25
C LYS A 334 -13.99 17.50 -2.84
N THR A 335 -15.19 17.13 -2.43
CA THR A 335 -15.57 15.72 -2.23
C THR A 335 -15.30 14.91 -3.50
N GLY A 336 -14.99 13.63 -3.33
CA GLY A 336 -14.78 12.72 -4.46
C GLY A 336 -16.06 12.41 -5.21
N ASN A 337 -15.91 11.83 -6.39
CA ASN A 337 -16.99 11.26 -7.17
C ASN A 337 -17.08 9.76 -6.89
N ILE A 338 -18.29 9.25 -6.72
CA ILE A 338 -18.54 7.84 -6.42
C ILE A 338 -19.45 7.24 -7.48
N LYS A 339 -19.08 6.06 -7.97
CA LYS A 339 -19.87 5.26 -8.91
C LYS A 339 -20.02 3.85 -8.36
N GLU A 340 -21.26 3.39 -8.15
CA GLU A 340 -21.52 1.99 -7.83
C GLU A 340 -21.33 1.15 -9.10
N LEU A 341 -20.46 0.14 -9.02
CA LEU A 341 -20.23 -0.81 -10.09
C LEU A 341 -21.19 -1.98 -9.93
N LYS A 342 -22.28 -1.94 -10.69
CA LYS A 342 -23.20 -3.07 -10.75
C LYS A 342 -22.46 -4.28 -11.34
N PRO A 343 -22.59 -5.48 -10.74
CA PRO A 343 -22.00 -6.68 -11.30
C PRO A 343 -22.59 -6.88 -12.69
N ARG A 344 -21.75 -6.75 -13.73
CA ARG A 344 -22.13 -7.19 -15.07
C ARG A 344 -22.41 -8.70 -14.96
N LEU A 345 -23.59 -9.14 -15.36
CA LEU A 345 -23.95 -10.55 -15.51
C LEU A 345 -23.09 -11.15 -16.62
N PHE A 346 -21.79 -11.35 -16.37
CA PHE A 346 -20.95 -12.15 -17.23
C PHE A 346 -21.38 -13.59 -17.00
N THR A 347 -22.16 -14.15 -17.92
CA THR A 347 -22.15 -15.59 -18.17
C THR A 347 -20.69 -16.01 -18.28
N ARG A 348 -20.21 -16.72 -17.27
CA ARG A 348 -18.83 -17.14 -17.10
C ARG A 348 -18.46 -18.06 -18.26
N LYS A 349 -18.02 -17.52 -19.41
CA LYS A 349 -17.22 -18.29 -20.36
C LYS A 349 -15.89 -18.54 -19.66
N VAL A 350 -15.78 -19.71 -19.05
CA VAL A 350 -14.54 -20.21 -18.45
C VAL A 350 -13.49 -20.16 -19.54
N SER A 351 -12.55 -19.22 -19.45
CA SER A 351 -11.34 -19.24 -20.27
C SER A 351 -10.50 -20.44 -19.82
N THR A 352 -10.61 -21.54 -20.56
CA THR A 352 -9.71 -22.69 -20.46
C THR A 352 -8.35 -22.32 -21.06
N ALA A 353 -7.63 -21.39 -20.43
CA ALA A 353 -6.27 -21.02 -20.77
C ALA A 353 -5.29 -21.49 -19.67
N SER A 354 -5.49 -22.71 -19.15
CA SER A 354 -4.56 -23.39 -18.24
C SER A 354 -4.87 -24.90 -18.22
N ALA A 355 -4.83 -25.56 -19.38
CA ALA A 355 -4.76 -27.01 -19.45
C ALA A 355 -4.12 -27.41 -20.79
N VAL A 356 -2.80 -27.27 -20.87
CA VAL A 356 -2.02 -28.01 -21.86
C VAL A 356 -1.69 -29.38 -21.30
N SER A 357 -2.39 -30.40 -21.76
CA SER A 357 -1.82 -31.74 -21.89
C SER A 357 -2.47 -32.47 -23.08
N PHE A 358 -1.56 -33.04 -23.86
CA PHE A 358 -1.70 -33.68 -25.16
C PHE A 358 -2.86 -34.68 -25.31
N GLY A 359 -3.45 -34.68 -26.52
CA GLY A 359 -3.69 -35.95 -27.21
C GLY A 359 -5.10 -36.21 -27.75
N ARG A 360 -5.16 -36.23 -29.10
CA ARG A 360 -6.09 -36.96 -29.98
C ARG A 360 -7.46 -36.35 -30.30
N ARG A 361 -7.59 -36.09 -31.60
CA ARG A 361 -8.80 -35.95 -32.42
C ARG A 361 -9.89 -36.96 -32.01
N LYS A 362 -11.13 -36.49 -31.88
CA LYS A 362 -12.27 -36.92 -32.72
C LYS A 362 -13.46 -35.98 -32.51
N SER A 363 -14.28 -35.97 -33.55
CA SER A 363 -15.36 -35.08 -33.95
C SER A 363 -16.56 -35.00 -33.01
N SER A 364 -17.27 -33.88 -33.16
CA SER A 364 -18.74 -33.71 -33.09
C SER A 364 -19.47 -34.13 -31.82
N ILE A 365 -20.06 -33.16 -31.13
CA ILE A 365 -21.52 -33.10 -30.91
C ILE A 365 -21.88 -31.62 -30.72
N ILE A 366 -22.90 -31.23 -31.47
CA ILE A 366 -23.58 -29.95 -31.51
C ILE A 366 -24.88 -30.17 -30.73
N ASP A 367 -25.20 -29.28 -29.79
CA ASP A 367 -26.54 -28.97 -29.30
C ASP A 367 -26.49 -27.46 -29.00
N ILE A 368 -26.87 -26.53 -29.90
CA ILE A 368 -28.22 -26.11 -30.29
C ILE A 368 -29.14 -25.89 -29.08
N ASP A 369 -29.10 -24.68 -28.51
CA ASP A 369 -30.29 -23.81 -28.49
C ASP A 369 -30.03 -22.36 -27.99
N SER A 370 -30.66 -21.40 -28.69
CA SER A 370 -30.79 -19.93 -28.46
C SER A 370 -29.71 -18.98 -29.07
N PRO A 371 -30.03 -17.71 -29.41
CA PRO A 371 -30.49 -17.32 -30.75
C PRO A 371 -29.53 -16.36 -31.51
N LEU A 372 -29.20 -16.76 -32.74
CA LEU A 372 -28.99 -16.01 -34.01
C LEU A 372 -28.33 -14.61 -34.12
N GLU A 373 -27.82 -13.93 -33.10
CA GLU A 373 -27.12 -12.63 -33.28
C GLU A 373 -25.57 -12.71 -33.28
N ASP A 374 -24.98 -13.78 -32.74
CA ASP A 374 -23.52 -13.86 -32.53
C ASP A 374 -22.68 -14.16 -33.79
N ASN A 375 -23.29 -14.61 -34.89
CA ASN A 375 -22.54 -15.12 -36.04
C ASN A 375 -22.04 -14.00 -36.98
N GLU A 376 -22.73 -12.86 -37.05
CA GLU A 376 -22.31 -11.73 -37.88
C GLU A 376 -21.16 -10.94 -37.25
N PHE A 377 -21.20 -10.74 -35.94
CA PHE A 377 -20.14 -10.03 -35.22
C PHE A 377 -18.81 -10.78 -35.33
N VAL A 378 -18.82 -12.10 -35.08
CA VAL A 378 -17.62 -12.93 -35.20
C VAL A 378 -17.11 -12.97 -36.66
N LYS A 379 -18.00 -12.99 -37.66
CA LYS A 379 -17.60 -12.86 -39.06
C LYS A 379 -16.97 -11.50 -39.37
N ARG A 380 -17.52 -10.41 -38.81
CA ARG A 380 -17.01 -9.04 -38.98
C ARG A 380 -15.61 -8.88 -38.39
N VAL A 381 -15.39 -9.36 -37.17
CA VAL A 381 -14.09 -9.30 -36.49
C VAL A 381 -13.03 -10.12 -37.25
N LYS A 382 -13.40 -11.31 -37.75
CA LYS A 382 -12.49 -12.14 -38.57
C LYS A 382 -12.17 -11.49 -39.91
N LYS A 383 -13.17 -10.89 -40.57
CA LYS A 383 -12.96 -10.20 -41.85
C LYS A 383 -12.01 -9.01 -41.68
N ASN A 384 -12.20 -8.21 -40.62
CA ASN A 384 -11.32 -7.08 -40.31
C ASN A 384 -9.87 -7.52 -40.03
N PHE A 385 -9.68 -8.63 -39.33
CA PHE A 385 -8.35 -9.19 -39.09
C PHE A 385 -7.66 -9.59 -40.41
N ILE A 386 -8.38 -10.28 -41.29
CA ILE A 386 -7.86 -10.69 -42.60
C ILE A 386 -7.48 -9.45 -43.43
N GLU A 387 -8.35 -8.45 -43.51
CA GLU A 387 -8.09 -7.19 -44.22
C GLU A 387 -6.88 -6.43 -43.64
N LEU A 388 -6.73 -6.37 -42.31
CA LEU A 388 -5.58 -5.74 -41.66
C LEU A 388 -4.28 -6.46 -41.98
N VAL A 389 -4.26 -7.80 -41.91
CA VAL A 389 -3.08 -8.62 -42.21
C VAL A 389 -2.70 -8.53 -43.68
N GLU A 390 -3.66 -8.59 -44.60
CA GLU A 390 -3.41 -8.44 -46.05
C GLU A 390 -2.92 -7.03 -46.39
N SER A 391 -3.47 -5.99 -45.75
CA SER A 391 -3.02 -4.61 -45.95
C SER A 391 -1.58 -4.38 -45.45
N ASN A 392 -1.15 -5.11 -44.42
CA ASN A 392 0.19 -5.00 -43.84
C ASN A 392 1.26 -5.78 -44.61
N GLN A 393 0.87 -6.66 -45.54
CA GLN A 393 1.83 -7.34 -46.43
C GLN A 393 2.45 -6.38 -47.45
N ASN A 394 1.76 -5.28 -47.79
CA ASN A 394 2.19 -4.31 -48.80
C ASN A 394 2.81 -3.03 -48.20
N VAL A 395 2.56 -2.74 -46.92
CA VAL A 395 3.07 -1.55 -46.20
C VAL A 395 3.38 -1.99 -44.78
N SER A 396 4.62 -1.83 -44.28
CA SER A 396 4.99 -2.26 -42.92
C SER A 396 4.45 -1.27 -41.86
N ARG A 397 3.20 -1.45 -41.43
CA ARG A 397 2.67 -0.82 -40.22
C ARG A 397 3.14 -1.57 -38.98
N ASP A 398 3.25 -0.81 -37.89
CA ASP A 398 3.62 -1.34 -36.57
C ASP A 398 2.57 -2.34 -36.08
N ILE A 399 3.03 -3.42 -35.44
CA ILE A 399 2.19 -4.53 -35.00
C ILE A 399 1.21 -4.05 -33.92
N ASP A 400 1.65 -3.15 -33.05
CA ASP A 400 0.82 -2.58 -31.98
C ASP A 400 -0.33 -1.74 -32.54
N GLU A 401 -0.11 -1.03 -33.66
CA GLU A 401 -1.14 -0.25 -34.34
C GLU A 401 -2.23 -1.14 -34.97
N LEU A 402 -1.83 -2.28 -35.54
CA LEU A 402 -2.80 -3.25 -36.07
C LEU A 402 -3.63 -3.92 -34.96
N ILE A 403 -2.99 -4.19 -33.83
CA ILE A 403 -3.67 -4.74 -32.65
C ILE A 403 -4.71 -3.74 -32.16
N ASP A 404 -4.36 -2.47 -32.03
CA ASP A 404 -5.30 -1.42 -31.60
C ASP A 404 -6.50 -1.26 -32.54
N LEU A 405 -6.27 -1.33 -33.86
CA LEU A 405 -7.34 -1.29 -34.87
C LEU A 405 -8.27 -2.50 -34.77
N GLN A 406 -7.72 -3.69 -34.51
CA GLN A 406 -8.49 -4.91 -34.31
C GLN A 406 -9.27 -4.88 -32.99
N MET A 407 -8.66 -4.38 -31.93
CA MET A 407 -9.28 -4.21 -30.61
C MET A 407 -10.44 -3.21 -30.68
N GLY A 408 -10.31 -2.13 -31.45
CA GLY A 408 -11.40 -1.15 -31.64
C GLY A 408 -12.64 -1.73 -32.32
N VAL A 409 -12.50 -2.75 -33.17
CA VAL A 409 -13.65 -3.46 -33.78
C VAL A 409 -14.23 -4.51 -32.83
N GLN A 410 -13.39 -5.12 -31.99
CA GLN A 410 -13.81 -6.16 -31.04
C GLN A 410 -14.49 -5.59 -29.79
N PHE A 411 -14.12 -4.38 -29.36
CA PHE A 411 -14.58 -3.79 -28.09
C PHE A 411 -15.31 -2.46 -28.26
N GLY A 412 -15.38 -1.91 -29.48
CA GLY A 412 -15.90 -0.57 -29.75
C GLY A 412 -14.86 0.52 -29.45
N LYS A 413 -15.05 1.73 -30.01
CA LYS A 413 -14.28 2.91 -29.62
C LYS A 413 -14.94 3.51 -28.36
N ASP A 414 -14.14 3.86 -27.36
CA ASP A 414 -14.59 4.43 -26.07
C ASP A 414 -15.18 5.87 -26.18
N GLU A 415 -15.98 6.17 -27.21
CA GLU A 415 -16.58 7.51 -27.39
C GLU A 415 -17.91 7.72 -26.65
N ASP A 416 -18.50 6.69 -26.03
CA ASP A 416 -19.73 6.84 -25.22
C ASP A 416 -19.47 7.24 -23.75
N SER A 417 -18.37 7.97 -23.49
CA SER A 417 -18.14 8.65 -22.20
C SER A 417 -18.26 10.17 -22.34
N SER A 418 -19.38 10.62 -22.89
CA SER A 418 -19.77 12.02 -22.85
C SER A 418 -20.27 12.39 -21.44
N ASP A 419 -19.36 12.84 -20.58
CA ASP A 419 -19.65 13.81 -19.54
C ASP A 419 -18.79 15.06 -19.81
N PRO A 420 -19.37 16.27 -19.77
CA PRO A 420 -18.66 17.50 -20.12
C PRO A 420 -17.63 17.85 -19.04
N GLU A 421 -16.35 17.99 -19.43
CA GLU A 421 -15.37 18.67 -18.59
C GLU A 421 -15.84 20.11 -18.31
N PRO A 422 -15.80 20.60 -17.07
CA PRO A 422 -16.09 22.00 -16.80
C PRO A 422 -14.97 22.87 -17.40
N ASN A 423 -15.40 23.90 -18.14
CA ASN A 423 -14.57 24.89 -18.81
C ASN A 423 -13.44 25.48 -17.92
N ASP A 424 -12.21 24.98 -18.08
CA ASP A 424 -11.01 25.72 -17.72
C ASP A 424 -10.71 26.75 -18.82
N SER A 425 -11.40 27.88 -18.74
CA SER A 425 -11.21 29.01 -19.65
C SER A 425 -10.78 30.28 -18.89
N HIS A 426 -9.64 30.23 -18.20
CA HIS A 426 -8.88 31.44 -17.89
C HIS A 426 -7.39 31.09 -17.84
N PHE A 427 -6.59 31.91 -18.53
CA PHE A 427 -5.14 31.80 -18.80
C PHE A 427 -4.73 31.04 -20.07
N SER A 428 -4.95 31.68 -21.23
CA SER A 428 -3.89 31.87 -22.24
C SER A 428 -4.40 32.79 -23.35
N ASN A 429 -4.28 34.11 -23.13
CA ASN A 429 -4.21 35.07 -24.22
C ASN A 429 -2.74 35.35 -24.47
N GLU A 430 -2.19 34.87 -25.59
CA GLU A 430 -1.12 35.57 -26.32
C GLU A 430 -0.97 34.99 -27.74
N MET A 431 -1.56 35.73 -28.69
CA MET A 431 -0.94 36.24 -29.91
C MET A 431 0.02 35.32 -30.70
N VAL A 432 -0.48 34.71 -31.78
CA VAL A 432 0.31 34.53 -33.00
C VAL A 432 -0.55 34.86 -34.22
N THR A 433 0.04 35.70 -35.07
CA THR A 433 -0.50 36.39 -36.23
C THR A 433 -0.81 35.49 -37.43
N SER A 434 -1.77 35.96 -38.20
CA SER A 434 -2.23 35.50 -39.51
C SER A 434 -1.12 35.27 -40.54
N ALA A 435 -1.17 34.13 -41.23
CA ALA A 435 -0.77 33.99 -42.63
C ALA A 435 -1.54 32.81 -43.25
N GLU A 436 -2.36 33.12 -44.26
CA GLU A 436 -3.02 32.16 -45.13
C GLU A 436 -1.99 31.49 -46.06
N SER A 437 -2.04 30.16 -46.16
CA SER A 437 -1.90 29.49 -47.45
C SER A 437 -2.46 28.06 -47.35
N SER A 438 -3.49 27.83 -48.15
CA SER A 438 -4.11 26.56 -48.49
C SER A 438 -3.12 25.43 -48.79
N LEU A 439 -3.36 24.23 -48.24
CA LEU A 439 -3.34 22.94 -48.95
C LEU A 439 -3.99 21.88 -48.06
N ARG A 440 -4.83 21.04 -48.69
CA ARG A 440 -5.61 19.97 -48.06
C ARG A 440 -4.69 18.81 -47.66
N SER A 441 -4.70 18.41 -46.39
CA SER A 441 -4.38 17.04 -45.97
C SER A 441 -4.90 16.76 -44.57
N ASP A 442 -5.64 15.66 -44.46
CA ASP A 442 -5.83 14.81 -43.29
C ASP A 442 -6.25 15.48 -41.98
N ALA A 443 -7.56 15.39 -41.72
CA ALA A 443 -8.12 15.48 -40.38
C ALA A 443 -7.64 14.28 -39.55
N VAL A 444 -6.38 14.28 -39.16
CA VAL A 444 -5.90 13.55 -37.99
C VAL A 444 -6.55 14.25 -36.80
N THR A 445 -7.63 13.65 -36.29
CA THR A 445 -8.09 13.92 -34.93
C THR A 445 -6.89 13.80 -34.02
N LYS A 446 -6.33 14.95 -33.60
CA LYS A 446 -5.40 15.01 -32.47
C LYS A 446 -6.16 14.47 -31.27
N ARG A 447 -6.12 13.16 -31.05
CA ARG A 447 -6.38 12.56 -29.74
C ARG A 447 -5.52 13.37 -28.77
N ARG A 448 -6.14 14.17 -27.91
CA ARG A 448 -5.42 14.80 -26.79
C ARG A 448 -4.85 13.61 -26.01
N LYS A 449 -3.55 13.33 -26.18
CA LYS A 449 -2.86 12.34 -25.35
C LYS A 449 -3.10 12.78 -23.91
N SER A 450 -3.80 11.97 -23.13
CA SER A 450 -3.96 12.23 -21.70
C SER A 450 -2.58 11.99 -21.07
N TYR A 451 -1.78 13.04 -20.95
CA TYR A 451 -0.43 12.97 -20.39
C TYR A 451 -0.51 12.58 -18.91
N SER A 452 -0.21 11.33 -18.60
CA SER A 452 -0.02 10.84 -17.23
C SER A 452 1.37 11.22 -16.72
N VAL A 453 1.53 11.44 -15.41
CA VAL A 453 2.86 11.66 -14.81
C VAL A 453 3.71 10.40 -14.96
N ARG A 454 3.08 9.21 -14.91
CA ARG A 454 3.76 7.94 -15.19
C ARG A 454 4.32 7.90 -16.61
N ASP A 455 3.59 8.41 -17.61
CA ASP A 455 4.07 8.48 -18.99
C ASP A 455 5.26 9.42 -19.11
N ASN A 456 5.24 10.55 -18.38
CA ASN A 456 6.39 11.46 -18.36
C ASN A 456 7.64 10.73 -17.88
N ILE A 457 7.55 10.02 -16.74
CA ILE A 457 8.66 9.28 -16.14
C ILE A 457 9.17 8.15 -17.04
N SER A 458 8.26 7.34 -17.61
CA SER A 458 8.63 6.24 -18.51
C SER A 458 9.38 6.73 -19.75
N ASN A 459 9.02 7.90 -20.27
CA ASN A 459 9.65 8.48 -21.46
C ASN A 459 10.97 9.21 -21.19
N LEU A 460 11.36 9.41 -19.92
CA LEU A 460 12.61 10.14 -19.59
C LEU A 460 13.86 9.39 -20.06
N GLU A 461 13.90 8.07 -19.88
CA GLU A 461 15.05 7.24 -20.28
C GLU A 461 15.31 7.30 -21.78
N GLN A 462 14.25 7.26 -22.59
CA GLN A 462 14.35 7.33 -24.05
C GLN A 462 14.80 8.72 -24.53
N LYS A 463 14.33 9.80 -23.89
CA LYS A 463 14.71 11.17 -24.26
C LYS A 463 16.16 11.50 -23.92
N MET A 464 16.65 11.05 -22.77
CA MET A 464 18.02 11.34 -22.33
C MET A 464 19.10 10.75 -23.23
N TRP A 465 18.85 9.58 -23.84
CA TRP A 465 19.80 8.99 -24.78
C TRP A 465 19.93 9.82 -26.08
N ASN A 466 18.89 10.59 -26.42
CA ASN A 466 18.81 11.35 -27.66
C ASN A 466 19.24 12.82 -27.50
N ASP A 467 19.24 13.37 -26.29
CA ASP A 467 19.51 14.79 -26.04
C ASP A 467 20.38 15.01 -24.78
N CYS A 468 21.67 15.28 -24.97
CA CYS A 468 22.60 15.64 -23.89
C CYS A 468 22.40 17.09 -23.35
N SER A 469 21.31 17.77 -23.71
CA SER A 469 21.10 19.19 -23.38
C SER A 469 19.75 19.52 -22.70
N LEU A 470 19.18 18.57 -21.96
CA LEU A 470 17.92 18.76 -21.23
C LEU A 470 18.08 19.61 -19.95
N VAL A 471 18.48 20.88 -20.06
CA VAL A 471 18.16 21.90 -19.04
C VAL A 471 18.15 23.28 -19.71
N LYS A 472 16.99 23.74 -20.18
CA LYS A 472 16.71 25.18 -20.27
C LYS A 472 15.72 25.49 -19.17
N SER A 473 16.20 26.05 -18.07
CA SER A 473 15.35 26.54 -16.99
C SER A 473 14.57 27.75 -17.49
N ASP A 474 13.25 27.62 -17.62
CA ASP A 474 12.38 28.79 -17.71
C ASP A 474 12.38 29.45 -16.31
N GLU A 475 13.11 30.55 -16.17
CA GLU A 475 13.26 31.31 -14.91
C GLU A 475 11.92 31.81 -14.32
N ASN A 476 10.84 31.77 -15.10
CA ASN A 476 9.49 32.18 -14.69
C ASN A 476 8.62 31.03 -14.13
N SER A 477 9.11 29.79 -14.11
CA SER A 477 8.35 28.64 -13.60
C SER A 477 8.86 28.19 -12.22
N ASN A 478 7.97 27.89 -11.26
CA ASN A 478 8.32 27.31 -9.95
C ASN A 478 8.80 25.84 -10.04
N LEU A 479 9.18 25.39 -11.23
CA LEU A 479 9.62 24.05 -11.55
C LEU A 479 11.14 23.96 -11.41
N LEU A 480 11.61 22.97 -10.68
CA LEU A 480 13.01 22.70 -10.45
C LEU A 480 13.43 21.43 -11.21
N PRO A 481 14.47 21.50 -12.06
CA PRO A 481 15.00 20.31 -12.71
C PRO A 481 15.56 19.33 -11.67
N GLN A 482 15.21 18.05 -11.80
CA GLN A 482 15.65 16.99 -10.88
C GLN A 482 16.89 16.26 -11.40
N LEU A 483 17.10 16.25 -12.71
CA LEU A 483 18.19 15.55 -13.38
C LEU A 483 19.22 16.56 -13.91
N ILE A 484 20.06 17.08 -13.01
CA ILE A 484 21.11 18.06 -13.33
C ILE A 484 22.47 17.43 -13.07
N ASN A 485 23.47 17.73 -13.93
CA ASN A 485 24.86 17.31 -13.76
C ASN A 485 25.01 15.80 -13.50
N LEU A 486 24.29 15.00 -14.28
CA LEU A 486 24.31 13.54 -14.15
C LEU A 486 25.71 12.99 -14.43
N GLN A 487 26.18 12.08 -13.57
CA GLN A 487 27.49 11.45 -13.69
C GLN A 487 27.35 9.96 -13.46
N ASN A 488 28.02 9.17 -14.31
CA ASN A 488 28.07 7.72 -14.16
C ASN A 488 29.39 7.27 -13.52
N ALA A 489 30.36 8.16 -13.35
CA ALA A 489 31.65 7.83 -12.78
C ALA A 489 32.13 8.94 -11.85
N TYR A 490 32.71 8.55 -10.73
CA TYR A 490 33.26 9.44 -9.71
C TYR A 490 34.67 8.99 -9.35
N GLN A 491 35.58 9.94 -9.21
CA GLN A 491 36.93 9.71 -8.73
C GLN A 491 37.00 10.11 -7.25
N ILE A 492 37.37 9.17 -6.39
CA ILE A 492 37.49 9.37 -4.96
C ILE A 492 38.95 9.67 -4.65
N ASN A 493 39.21 10.90 -4.19
CA ASN A 493 40.55 11.34 -3.80
C ASN A 493 40.64 11.53 -2.29
N ARG A 494 41.75 11.07 -1.70
CA ARG A 494 42.12 11.34 -0.30
C ARG A 494 43.46 12.06 -0.30
N ASN A 495 43.57 13.22 0.35
CA ASN A 495 44.81 14.00 0.41
C ASN A 495 45.45 14.28 -0.98
N ASN A 496 44.62 14.56 -2.00
CA ASN A 496 45.02 14.75 -3.41
C ASN A 496 45.53 13.50 -4.15
N GLU A 497 45.34 12.33 -3.56
CA GLU A 497 45.71 11.03 -4.13
C GLU A 497 44.46 10.22 -4.49
N THR A 498 44.42 9.66 -5.70
CA THR A 498 43.30 8.86 -6.21
C THR A 498 43.17 7.53 -5.49
N MET A 499 42.16 7.35 -4.65
CA MET A 499 41.97 6.10 -3.90
C MET A 499 41.17 5.06 -4.68
N ALA A 500 40.09 5.50 -5.34
CA ALA A 500 39.18 4.62 -6.02
C ALA A 500 38.40 5.35 -7.11
N LYS A 501 37.93 4.60 -8.09
CA LYS A 501 36.98 5.05 -9.09
C LYS A 501 35.67 4.29 -8.93
N VAL A 502 34.57 5.03 -8.76
CA VAL A 502 33.23 4.48 -8.63
C VAL A 502 32.52 4.63 -9.96
N SER A 503 32.04 3.54 -10.53
CA SER A 503 31.27 3.52 -11.79
C SER A 503 29.87 3.00 -11.54
N LEU A 504 28.85 3.80 -11.84
CA LEU A 504 27.44 3.50 -11.73
C LEU A 504 26.90 2.92 -13.04
N SER A 505 25.93 2.02 -12.95
CA SER A 505 25.26 1.46 -14.12
C SER A 505 24.39 2.47 -14.88
N ALA A 506 23.92 3.53 -14.21
CA ALA A 506 23.02 4.52 -14.78
C ALA A 506 23.28 5.92 -14.18
N PRO A 507 22.97 7.00 -14.92
CA PRO A 507 23.11 8.38 -14.46
C PRO A 507 22.11 8.78 -13.35
N PHE A 508 20.96 8.12 -13.32
CA PHE A 508 19.92 8.26 -12.31
C PHE A 508 19.19 6.93 -12.17
N TYR A 509 18.40 6.81 -11.11
CA TYR A 509 17.65 5.61 -10.78
C TYR A 509 16.20 5.96 -10.44
N LYS A 510 15.29 4.99 -10.55
CA LYS A 510 13.95 5.06 -9.98
C LYS A 510 13.93 4.43 -8.60
N THR A 511 12.90 4.71 -7.81
CA THR A 511 12.68 4.09 -6.49
C THR A 511 12.60 2.56 -6.54
N THR A 512 12.31 2.00 -7.71
CA THR A 512 12.26 0.55 -7.98
C THR A 512 13.56 -0.04 -8.50
N ASP A 513 14.57 0.73 -8.87
CA ASP A 513 15.71 0.17 -9.59
C ASP A 513 16.71 -0.51 -8.66
N ASP A 514 17.42 -1.53 -9.15
CA ASP A 514 18.62 -2.05 -8.49
C ASP A 514 19.76 -1.06 -8.78
N ILE A 515 20.44 -0.58 -7.75
CA ILE A 515 21.59 0.32 -7.94
C ILE A 515 22.83 -0.55 -8.04
N ASN A 516 23.34 -0.71 -9.26
CA ASN A 516 24.56 -1.45 -9.53
C ASN A 516 25.73 -0.49 -9.68
N LEU A 517 26.81 -0.74 -8.95
CA LEU A 517 28.05 0.01 -9.06
C LEU A 517 29.27 -0.90 -8.97
N VAL A 518 30.36 -0.47 -9.59
CA VAL A 518 31.68 -1.09 -9.50
C VAL A 518 32.63 -0.06 -8.91
N ILE A 519 33.36 -0.47 -7.88
CA ILE A 519 34.37 0.36 -7.22
C ILE A 519 35.73 -0.24 -7.57
N GLU A 520 36.45 0.40 -8.47
CA GLU A 520 37.81 0.06 -8.83
C GLU A 520 38.74 0.73 -7.81
N LEU A 521 39.51 -0.07 -7.08
CA LEU A 521 40.50 0.41 -6.12
C LEU A 521 41.77 0.74 -6.90
N ASP A 522 42.34 1.92 -6.69
CA ASP A 522 43.56 2.31 -7.40
C ASP A 522 44.72 1.41 -6.92
N PRO A 523 45.37 0.65 -7.82
CA PRO A 523 46.51 -0.18 -7.44
C PRO A 523 47.73 0.65 -6.99
N ILE A 524 47.79 1.95 -7.35
CA ILE A 524 49.00 2.78 -7.25
C ILE A 524 49.00 3.66 -5.98
N THR A 525 47.84 3.95 -5.39
CA THR A 525 47.71 5.05 -4.43
C THR A 525 47.60 4.61 -2.98
N THR A 526 48.49 3.71 -2.61
CA THR A 526 49.78 4.17 -2.09
C THR A 526 50.65 2.94 -1.83
N PRO A 527 51.96 2.94 -2.13
CA PRO A 527 52.85 1.88 -1.69
C PRO A 527 52.85 1.69 -0.16
N LEU A 528 52.20 2.61 0.57
CA LEU A 528 52.10 2.71 2.01
C LEU A 528 50.70 2.48 2.58
N LEU A 529 49.60 2.36 1.83
CA LEU A 529 48.26 2.07 2.40
C LEU A 529 47.52 0.99 1.61
N LYS A 530 46.77 0.17 2.32
CA LYS A 530 45.93 -0.92 1.80
C LYS A 530 44.50 -0.75 2.29
N VAL A 531 43.52 -0.83 1.38
CA VAL A 531 42.11 -0.94 1.73
C VAL A 531 41.83 -2.38 2.17
N THR A 532 41.35 -2.59 3.40
CA THR A 532 41.05 -3.91 3.96
C THR A 532 39.57 -4.19 4.12
N SER A 533 38.76 -3.13 4.27
CA SER A 533 37.31 -3.25 4.31
C SER A 533 36.67 -2.06 3.61
N LEU A 534 35.57 -2.33 2.93
CA LEU A 534 34.74 -1.35 2.25
C LEU A 534 33.30 -1.59 2.63
N THR A 535 32.66 -0.56 3.13
CA THR A 535 31.24 -0.54 3.43
C THR A 535 30.56 0.43 2.48
N VAL A 536 29.50 -0.03 1.82
CA VAL A 536 28.72 0.74 0.85
C VAL A 536 27.28 0.81 1.34
N SER A 537 26.79 2.01 1.56
CA SER A 537 25.46 2.30 2.05
C SER A 537 24.66 3.14 1.04
N LEU A 538 23.38 2.86 0.91
CA LEU A 538 22.41 3.78 0.30
C LEU A 538 21.82 4.63 1.43
N GLU A 539 22.16 5.92 1.43
CA GLU A 539 21.78 6.84 2.49
C GLU A 539 20.86 7.94 1.97
N SER A 540 19.85 8.26 2.79
CA SER A 540 18.94 9.36 2.54
C SER A 540 19.31 10.55 3.43
N PHE A 541 19.39 11.73 2.83
CA PHE A 541 19.82 12.96 3.48
C PHE A 541 18.68 13.97 3.52
N GLU A 542 18.39 14.46 4.72
CA GLU A 542 17.49 15.59 4.93
C GLU A 542 18.32 16.85 5.19
N ILE A 543 18.16 17.85 4.34
CA ILE A 543 18.86 19.13 4.42
C ILE A 543 17.83 20.20 4.78
N ILE A 544 17.81 20.59 6.05
CA ILE A 544 16.87 21.57 6.57
C ILE A 544 17.25 22.97 6.10
N ASN A 545 16.26 23.74 5.64
CA ASN A 545 16.42 25.12 5.26
C ASN A 545 16.78 25.95 6.51
N PRO A 546 17.91 26.70 6.51
CA PRO A 546 18.30 27.53 7.63
C PRO A 546 17.22 28.50 8.13
N LYS A 547 16.31 28.96 7.25
CA LYS A 547 15.18 29.83 7.61
C LYS A 547 14.23 29.20 8.64
N TYR A 548 14.08 27.87 8.61
CA TYR A 548 13.15 27.12 9.46
C TYR A 548 13.86 26.42 10.63
N LYS A 549 15.19 26.52 10.74
CA LYS A 549 15.95 25.88 11.81
C LYS A 549 15.77 26.62 13.14
N THR A 550 15.62 25.88 14.23
CA THR A 550 15.53 26.46 15.59
C THR A 550 16.87 27.09 16.00
N GLU A 551 16.81 28.31 16.55
CA GLU A 551 17.98 29.02 17.07
C GLU A 551 18.38 28.41 18.42
N GLY A 552 19.59 27.83 18.53
CA GLY A 552 20.17 27.46 19.83
C GLY A 552 20.76 26.04 19.98
N LYS A 553 20.37 25.06 19.17
CA LYS A 553 20.99 23.71 19.15
C LYS A 553 21.43 23.32 17.74
N GLY A 554 22.69 22.90 17.57
CA GLY A 554 23.16 22.25 16.34
C GLY A 554 23.49 23.14 15.14
N ILE A 555 23.81 24.43 15.33
CA ILE A 555 24.22 25.37 14.26
C ILE A 555 25.41 24.88 13.40
N GLY A 556 26.13 23.83 13.81
CA GLY A 556 27.25 23.25 13.05
C GLY A 556 27.23 21.74 12.82
N SER A 557 26.17 20.98 13.16
CA SER A 557 26.19 19.54 12.88
C SER A 557 25.97 19.31 11.39
N LYS A 558 26.96 18.69 10.72
CA LYS A 558 26.82 18.22 9.34
C LYS A 558 25.55 17.35 9.23
N PRO A 559 24.76 17.47 8.15
CA PRO A 559 23.61 16.61 7.95
C PRO A 559 24.06 15.15 7.98
N LYS A 560 23.35 14.32 8.74
CA LYS A 560 23.63 12.88 8.85
C LYS A 560 22.70 12.13 7.91
N GLY A 561 23.24 11.18 7.15
CA GLY A 561 22.46 10.29 6.31
C GLY A 561 21.77 9.21 7.15
N ASN A 562 20.56 8.85 6.77
CA ASN A 562 19.86 7.67 7.28
C ASN A 562 20.10 6.51 6.29
N SER A 563 20.84 5.49 6.72
CA SER A 563 21.12 4.30 5.92
C SER A 563 19.86 3.46 5.73
N VAL A 564 19.52 3.20 4.47
CA VAL A 564 18.36 2.40 4.06
C VAL A 564 18.78 0.99 3.66
N TYR A 565 19.97 0.86 3.10
CA TYR A 565 20.54 -0.42 2.69
C TYR A 565 22.06 -0.35 2.81
N GLU A 566 22.69 -1.41 3.30
CA GLU A 566 24.13 -1.44 3.55
C GLU A 566 24.72 -2.78 3.14
N LYS A 567 25.94 -2.75 2.59
CA LYS A 567 26.74 -3.93 2.29
C LYS A 567 28.17 -3.73 2.77
N HIS A 568 28.71 -4.77 3.39
CA HIS A 568 30.09 -4.81 3.85
C HIS A 568 30.90 -5.78 3.00
N PHE A 569 32.11 -5.37 2.65
CA PHE A 569 33.05 -6.13 1.85
C PHE A 569 34.40 -6.17 2.55
N ILE A 570 35.04 -7.34 2.52
CA ILE A 570 36.40 -7.52 2.99
C ILE A 570 37.31 -7.56 1.74
N CYS A 571 38.33 -6.70 1.73
CA CYS A 571 39.27 -6.54 0.63
C CYS A 571 40.59 -7.27 0.96
N PHE A 572 40.84 -8.38 0.28
CA PHE A 572 42.10 -9.14 0.37
C PHE A 572 43.20 -8.50 -0.49
N ASP A 573 44.45 -8.96 -0.35
CA ASP A 573 45.64 -8.34 -0.97
C ASP A 573 45.58 -8.14 -2.48
N GLU A 574 44.82 -8.96 -3.21
CA GLU A 574 44.70 -8.89 -4.68
C GLU A 574 43.39 -8.23 -5.14
N CYS A 575 42.58 -7.68 -4.23
CA CYS A 575 41.29 -7.10 -4.58
C CYS A 575 41.47 -5.78 -5.35
N LYS A 576 41.26 -5.81 -6.67
CA LYS A 576 41.33 -4.62 -7.54
C LYS A 576 40.00 -3.91 -7.68
N SER A 577 38.88 -4.62 -7.51
CA SER A 577 37.56 -4.06 -7.73
C SER A 577 36.51 -4.76 -6.88
N VAL A 578 35.51 -4.00 -6.44
CA VAL A 578 34.35 -4.51 -5.71
C VAL A 578 33.09 -4.20 -6.52
N SER A 579 32.33 -5.24 -6.86
CA SER A 579 31.02 -5.10 -7.51
C SER A 579 29.92 -5.07 -6.44
N VAL A 580 29.06 -4.07 -6.50
CA VAL A 580 28.02 -3.83 -5.50
C VAL A 580 26.67 -3.71 -6.19
N LYS A 581 25.67 -4.35 -5.60
CA LYS A 581 24.26 -4.22 -5.96
C LYS A 581 23.51 -3.80 -4.70
N LEU A 582 22.99 -2.58 -4.65
CA LEU A 582 22.14 -2.09 -3.57
C LEU A 582 20.68 -2.34 -3.95
N LEU A 583 19.89 -2.82 -2.98
CA LEU A 583 18.51 -3.25 -3.20
C LEU A 583 17.57 -2.40 -2.34
N PRO A 584 17.04 -1.28 -2.89
CA PRO A 584 16.01 -0.51 -2.21
C PRO A 584 14.79 -1.39 -1.89
N PRO A 585 14.07 -1.13 -0.78
CA PRO A 585 12.84 -1.85 -0.47
C PRO A 585 11.73 -1.52 -1.50
N ARG A 586 11.01 -2.57 -1.93
CA ARG A 586 10.01 -2.53 -3.03
C ARG A 586 8.63 -3.05 -2.64
N SER A 587 8.22 -2.90 -1.37
CA SER A 587 6.87 -3.28 -1.00
C SER A 587 5.91 -2.08 -1.10
N PRO A 588 4.62 -2.29 -1.41
CA PRO A 588 3.62 -1.22 -1.44
C PRO A 588 3.51 -0.42 -0.13
N THR A 589 3.90 -1.03 0.99
CA THR A 589 3.83 -0.46 2.35
C THR A 589 5.16 0.09 2.86
N ASN A 590 6.27 -0.15 2.17
CA ASN A 590 7.62 0.25 2.58
C ASN A 590 8.45 0.61 1.35
N GLN A 591 7.98 1.60 0.58
CA GLN A 591 8.74 2.14 -0.55
C GLN A 591 9.63 3.30 -0.09
N ILE A 592 10.78 3.46 -0.74
CA ILE A 592 11.57 4.69 -0.60
C ILE A 592 10.91 5.85 -1.35
N THR A 593 11.08 7.07 -0.84
CA THR A 593 10.63 8.30 -1.51
C THR A 593 11.71 8.77 -2.49
N GLY A 594 11.32 9.20 -3.69
CA GLY A 594 12.23 9.89 -4.61
C GLY A 594 12.76 11.20 -4.01
N GLN A 595 13.78 11.79 -4.61
CA GLN A 595 14.27 13.10 -4.18
C GLN A 595 13.19 14.18 -4.36
N PHE A 596 13.14 15.16 -3.46
CA PHE A 596 12.23 16.30 -3.58
C PHE A 596 12.71 17.48 -2.75
N LYS A 597 12.09 18.65 -2.96
CA LYS A 597 12.37 19.87 -2.21
C LYS A 597 11.08 20.51 -1.71
N THR A 598 11.10 20.92 -0.45
CA THR A 598 10.09 21.80 0.14
C THR A 598 10.72 23.15 0.49
N ASP A 599 9.91 24.09 0.96
CA ASP A 599 10.36 25.32 1.60
C ASP A 599 11.10 25.07 2.93
N VAL A 600 10.80 23.98 3.64
CA VAL A 600 11.38 23.63 4.96
C VAL A 600 12.63 22.78 4.84
N PHE A 601 12.68 21.80 3.95
CA PHE A 601 13.82 20.89 3.81
C PHE A 601 13.95 20.33 2.38
N GLN A 602 15.12 19.77 2.08
CA GLN A 602 15.38 19.03 0.85
C GLN A 602 15.75 17.59 1.17
N HIS A 603 15.14 16.65 0.45
CA HIS A 603 15.46 15.24 0.51
C HIS A 603 16.36 14.83 -0.66
N LYS A 604 17.50 14.20 -0.37
CA LYS A 604 18.48 13.74 -1.37
C LYS A 604 18.96 12.33 -1.05
N TRP A 605 19.46 11.65 -2.08
CA TRP A 605 20.08 10.34 -1.97
C TRP A 605 21.59 10.42 -2.23
N MET A 606 22.35 9.68 -1.42
CA MET A 606 23.79 9.54 -1.58
C MET A 606 24.20 8.10 -1.35
N ILE A 607 25.23 7.65 -2.06
CA ILE A 607 25.94 6.42 -1.73
C ILE A 607 27.03 6.79 -0.73
N GLY A 608 26.93 6.26 0.48
CA GLY A 608 27.99 6.33 1.48
C GLY A 608 29.04 5.27 1.21
N LEU A 609 30.30 5.69 1.16
CA LEU A 609 31.45 4.82 0.99
C LEU A 609 32.37 4.99 2.18
N LYS A 610 32.45 3.97 3.01
CA LYS A 610 33.30 3.91 4.19
C LYS A 610 34.41 2.90 3.96
N PHE A 611 35.63 3.40 3.90
CA PHE A 611 36.83 2.62 3.66
C PHE A 611 37.61 2.48 4.97
N VAL A 612 38.10 1.27 5.22
CA VAL A 612 39.08 1.00 6.26
C VAL A 612 40.41 0.75 5.59
N ILE A 613 41.41 1.55 5.96
CA ILE A 613 42.75 1.54 5.37
C ILE A 613 43.80 1.26 6.44
N ILE A 614 44.84 0.52 6.07
CA ILE A 614 45.96 0.17 6.96
C ILE A 614 47.29 0.44 6.25
N ALA A 615 48.32 0.82 6.99
CA ALA A 615 49.66 1.03 6.44
C ALA A 615 50.25 -0.25 5.84
N LYS A 616 50.84 -0.16 4.64
CA LYS A 616 51.38 -1.29 3.89
C LYS A 616 52.81 -1.65 4.33
N THR A 617 52.98 -2.56 5.28
CA THR A 617 54.24 -3.22 5.68
C THR A 617 54.27 -4.71 5.28
N GLU A 618 55.44 -5.37 5.25
CA GLU A 618 55.60 -6.73 4.70
C GLU A 618 54.85 -7.87 5.45
N SER A 619 54.05 -7.59 6.48
CA SER A 619 53.32 -8.59 7.26
C SER A 619 52.26 -7.94 8.17
N ILE A 620 51.39 -7.12 7.58
CA ILE A 620 50.39 -6.35 8.35
C ILE A 620 49.38 -7.27 8.99
N THR A 621 48.79 -8.16 8.19
CA THR A 621 47.64 -9.00 8.55
C THR A 621 48.03 -10.32 9.19
N LEU A 622 49.32 -10.65 9.18
CA LEU A 622 49.86 -11.95 9.54
C LEU A 622 51.00 -11.79 10.56
N ASP A 623 50.94 -12.54 11.65
CA ASP A 623 52.03 -12.72 12.60
C ASP A 623 52.73 -14.06 12.36
N GLN A 624 54.06 -14.03 12.24
CA GLN A 624 54.85 -15.24 12.20
C GLN A 624 54.81 -15.90 13.58
N PHE A 625 54.18 -17.07 13.66
CA PHE A 625 54.01 -17.81 14.92
C PHE A 625 55.05 -18.93 15.08
N TYR A 626 55.58 -19.46 13.98
CA TYR A 626 56.52 -20.58 14.03
C TYR A 626 57.43 -20.62 12.80
N GLU A 627 58.67 -21.05 12.98
CA GLU A 627 59.65 -21.28 11.91
C GLU A 627 60.47 -22.53 12.19
N ASP A 628 60.60 -23.40 11.20
CA ASP A 628 61.47 -24.56 11.24
C ASP A 628 62.24 -24.77 9.91
N LYS A 629 63.01 -25.86 9.82
CA LYS A 629 63.79 -26.21 8.62
C LYS A 629 62.92 -26.51 7.39
N LYS A 630 61.60 -26.65 7.55
CA LYS A 630 60.63 -26.95 6.48
C LYS A 630 59.83 -25.71 6.06
N GLY A 631 59.83 -24.63 6.84
CA GLY A 631 59.24 -23.36 6.46
C GLY A 631 58.76 -22.50 7.63
N ILE A 632 57.99 -21.47 7.28
CA ILE A 632 57.45 -20.47 8.21
C ILE A 632 55.93 -20.59 8.23
N LEU A 633 55.34 -20.58 9.43
CA LEU A 633 53.89 -20.55 9.64
C LEU A 633 53.47 -19.18 10.16
N PHE A 634 52.40 -18.67 9.56
CA PHE A 634 51.79 -17.39 9.90
C PHE A 634 50.39 -17.60 10.50
N HIS A 635 50.02 -16.77 11.47
CA HIS A 635 48.67 -16.65 11.99
C HIS A 635 48.10 -15.28 11.63
N SER A 636 46.77 -15.16 11.49
CA SER A 636 46.16 -13.84 11.29
C SER A 636 46.23 -13.03 12.57
N LYS A 637 46.58 -11.74 12.47
CA LYS A 637 46.46 -10.82 13.61
C LYS A 637 44.99 -10.64 13.98
N GLU A 638 44.68 -10.73 15.27
CA GLU A 638 43.31 -10.49 15.77
C GLU A 638 42.93 -9.01 15.71
N ASN A 639 43.89 -8.12 15.92
CA ASN A 639 43.70 -6.67 15.90
C ASN A 639 44.66 -6.01 14.92
N LEU A 640 44.12 -5.10 14.11
CA LEU A 640 44.89 -4.27 13.18
C LEU A 640 44.55 -2.82 13.43
N GLU A 641 45.59 -2.01 13.67
CA GLU A 641 45.43 -0.55 13.72
C GLU A 641 45.31 -0.01 12.29
N GLY A 642 44.30 0.83 12.07
CA GLY A 642 44.01 1.40 10.76
C GLY A 642 43.22 2.70 10.90
N GLU A 643 43.07 3.39 9.77
CA GLU A 643 42.29 4.60 9.67
C GLU A 643 40.99 4.33 8.92
N GLU A 644 39.95 5.07 9.26
CA GLU A 644 38.68 5.07 8.55
C GLU A 644 38.54 6.38 7.76
N PHE A 645 38.10 6.28 6.52
CA PHE A 645 37.62 7.46 5.78
C PHE A 645 36.25 7.18 5.17
N THR A 646 35.37 8.19 5.24
CA THR A 646 34.03 8.13 4.68
C THR A 646 33.85 9.25 3.65
N CYS A 647 33.24 8.93 2.52
CA CYS A 647 32.85 9.88 1.49
C CYS A 647 31.48 9.56 0.93
N TYR A 648 30.88 10.52 0.22
CA TYR A 648 29.53 10.43 -0.29
C TYR A 648 29.49 10.75 -1.78
N VAL A 649 28.80 9.89 -2.54
CA VAL A 649 28.55 10.08 -3.97
C VAL A 649 27.07 10.43 -4.15
N PRO A 650 26.72 11.62 -4.67
CA PRO A 650 25.33 11.97 -4.89
C PRO A 650 24.72 11.10 -6.00
N ILE A 651 23.51 10.60 -5.78
CA ILE A 651 22.79 9.83 -6.80
C ILE A 651 21.37 10.37 -6.97
N PRO A 652 20.96 10.72 -8.20
CA PRO A 652 19.59 11.14 -8.44
C PRO A 652 18.65 9.93 -8.41
N ILE A 653 17.60 10.00 -7.57
CA ILE A 653 16.55 8.97 -7.50
C ILE A 653 15.18 9.62 -7.72
N LEU A 654 14.49 9.22 -8.78
CA LEU A 654 13.13 9.64 -9.10
C LEU A 654 12.10 8.59 -8.67
N CYS A 655 10.83 8.98 -8.59
CA CYS A 655 9.75 8.02 -8.38
C CYS A 655 9.58 7.10 -9.61
N THR A 656 9.17 5.86 -9.35
CA THR A 656 8.88 4.88 -10.41
C THR A 656 7.55 5.16 -11.12
N SER A 657 7.47 4.89 -12.41
CA SER A 657 6.20 4.84 -13.16
C SER A 657 5.48 3.49 -13.02
N GLU A 658 6.16 2.48 -12.50
CA GLU A 658 5.63 1.12 -12.39
C GLU A 658 4.78 0.95 -11.14
N ASP A 659 3.70 0.18 -11.27
CA ASP A 659 2.94 -0.27 -10.11
C ASP A 659 3.57 -1.55 -9.53
N PHE A 660 3.86 -1.51 -8.23
CA PHE A 660 4.28 -2.66 -7.44
C PHE A 660 3.16 -3.71 -7.39
N MET A 661 3.54 -4.98 -7.46
CA MET A 661 2.59 -6.09 -7.29
C MET A 661 2.09 -6.12 -5.84
N GLY A 662 0.77 -6.19 -5.65
CA GLY A 662 0.17 -6.45 -4.35
C GLY A 662 0.26 -7.92 -3.97
N TRP A 663 0.38 -8.22 -2.68
CA TRP A 663 0.32 -9.58 -2.13
C TRP A 663 -1.13 -10.06 -1.97
#